data_AF-A0A7Y4X803-F1
#
_entry.id   AF-A0A7Y4X803-F1
#
_cell.length_a   1.000
_cell.length_b   1.000
_cell.length_c   1.000
_cell.angle_alpha   90.00
_cell.angle_beta   90.00
_cell.angle_gamma   90.00
#
_symmetry.space_group_name_H-M   'P 1'
#
loop_
_entity.id
_entity.type
_entity.pdbx_description
1 polymer ?
#
loop_
_entity_poly.entity_id
_entity_poly.type
_entity_poly.pdbx_seq_one_letter_code
_entity_poly.pdbx_strand_id
1 'polypeptide(L)'
;MTLYLHPRWFMVMTVLLVIVVATPFLSATPLALHLHFTNITYGAWLVPELDLDVEYHTSEAIDVRLSAKHLTLPAPLQHLTDITIACPRATISAETVLCPSGQLELHTPLLASTPVKIAFQYHIKTQEARFALTDIAVVGGTVSLDGHFTPSNWQATFRAVALNLTQFPGRWGEVFSWLPQPPPDFKYAGLLHASGHLTGHAQQVRDATMEGHVEEFSFSDAQSRRVGEHLTAPFTLHVEHRQSHWQIQSELRFTRGQLYVEPVFLEPPSSPITLAVDAQWFPAISQVVISSLVFEHPGVVTARGQASFALADGLHVTAARVDVPPTSVSEIYRVYVQPFLLGTALDAIESTGTIGLSIAHAGPGSTTLQTTLADLSLRDQDERYHFDGLTGSLTWTGETTDPHPSSLQWRGGELYAITLGAGQVALQTQGTALRLLEPATIPVLDGTLRIDEFAMQDIGTPQRAWLFRGAVTPISMEAFSTVMGWPLLAGKLAGRIPQVTYKDGAVTMDGTLQMDVFNGTVTVGNLRLEQPMTLVPQLTADIDIDHIDMEALTGAFSFGTIKGQLSGSVHDLLLQDWQPVSFVARFATPVDDDSSHRISQKAIDNLSSLGGMSGALSRSFMRVFDEFTYERLGITCQLQHNVCLMDGVEPAEEGGYYIVKGGWGLPRINIIGHSRRVHWSELLERLKNATRSEGPVVQ
;
A
#
# COMPACT_ATOMS: atom_id res chain seq x y z
N MET A 1 36.13 -64.81 -39.46
CA MET A 1 34.79 -64.81 -38.86
C MET A 1 34.95 -64.33 -37.44
N THR A 2 34.57 -63.08 -37.23
CA THR A 2 34.81 -62.28 -36.02
C THR A 2 33.81 -62.70 -34.94
N LEU A 3 34.30 -63.13 -33.79
CA LEU A 3 33.50 -63.27 -32.57
C LEU A 3 34.09 -62.31 -31.53
N TYR A 4 33.52 -61.10 -31.46
CA TYR A 4 33.77 -60.16 -30.38
C TYR A 4 32.96 -60.60 -29.16
N LEU A 5 33.60 -61.36 -28.28
CA LEU A 5 33.08 -61.68 -26.93
C LEU A 5 33.52 -60.57 -25.97
N HIS A 6 32.57 -59.93 -25.29
CA HIS A 6 32.81 -58.86 -24.34
C HIS A 6 33.57 -59.36 -23.08
N PRO A 7 34.55 -58.61 -22.54
CA PRO A 7 35.42 -59.05 -21.45
C PRO A 7 34.73 -59.19 -20.07
N ARG A 8 33.47 -58.74 -19.93
CA ARG A 8 32.71 -58.83 -18.66
C ARG A 8 32.28 -60.25 -18.28
N TRP A 9 32.11 -61.16 -19.24
CA TRP A 9 31.68 -62.55 -18.96
C TRP A 9 32.83 -63.45 -18.49
N PHE A 10 34.06 -63.17 -18.92
CA PHE A 10 35.23 -63.98 -18.55
C PHE A 10 35.57 -63.81 -17.05
N MET A 11 35.44 -62.60 -16.51
CA MET A 11 35.72 -62.32 -15.10
C MET A 11 34.70 -62.96 -14.15
N VAL A 12 33.40 -62.87 -14.44
CA VAL A 12 32.33 -63.50 -13.62
C VAL A 12 32.45 -65.03 -13.66
N MET A 13 32.75 -65.61 -14.83
CA MET A 13 32.93 -67.05 -14.97
C MET A 13 34.22 -67.55 -14.30
N THR A 14 35.28 -66.75 -14.27
CA THR A 14 36.54 -67.11 -13.59
C THR A 14 36.41 -67.00 -12.06
N VAL A 15 35.69 -65.99 -11.56
CA VAL A 15 35.39 -65.85 -10.11
C VAL A 15 34.45 -66.95 -9.64
N LEU A 16 33.40 -67.29 -10.40
CA LEU A 16 32.54 -68.46 -10.10
C LEU A 16 33.30 -69.78 -10.20
N LEU A 17 34.26 -69.93 -11.12
CA LEU A 17 35.09 -71.13 -11.22
C LEU A 17 36.05 -71.26 -10.01
N VAL A 18 36.62 -70.15 -9.52
CA VAL A 18 37.44 -70.14 -8.30
C VAL A 18 36.59 -70.42 -7.06
N ILE A 19 35.37 -69.89 -6.98
CA ILE A 19 34.41 -70.15 -5.89
C ILE A 19 33.94 -71.61 -5.90
N VAL A 20 33.64 -72.20 -7.06
CA VAL A 20 33.19 -73.60 -7.16
C VAL A 20 34.35 -74.58 -6.90
N VAL A 21 35.59 -74.28 -7.30
CA VAL A 21 36.74 -75.18 -7.11
C VAL A 21 37.29 -75.15 -5.67
N ALA A 22 37.07 -74.07 -4.90
CA ALA A 22 37.56 -73.96 -3.52
C ALA A 22 36.61 -74.57 -2.45
N THR A 23 35.39 -74.97 -2.81
CA THR A 23 34.36 -75.37 -1.81
C THR A 23 34.53 -76.73 -1.11
N PRO A 24 35.20 -77.77 -1.64
CA PRO A 24 35.32 -79.02 -0.90
C PRO A 24 36.59 -79.13 -0.02
N PHE A 25 37.51 -78.16 -0.06
CA PHE A 25 38.73 -78.19 0.73
C PHE A 25 38.94 -76.84 1.41
N LEU A 26 38.45 -76.66 2.64
CA LEU A 26 39.03 -75.81 3.69
C LEU A 26 38.14 -75.88 4.93
N SER A 27 38.51 -76.75 5.86
CA SER A 27 38.01 -76.74 7.23
C SER A 27 38.74 -75.66 8.03
N ALA A 28 37.95 -74.76 8.64
CA ALA A 28 38.29 -73.89 9.78
C ALA A 28 39.06 -72.57 9.56
N THR A 29 39.20 -72.07 8.34
CA THR A 29 39.63 -70.66 8.12
C THR A 29 38.56 -69.93 7.30
N PRO A 30 38.10 -68.74 7.73
CA PRO A 30 37.22 -67.93 6.89
C PRO A 30 37.94 -67.65 5.57
N LEU A 31 37.30 -68.02 4.46
CA LEU A 31 37.77 -67.64 3.13
C LEU A 31 37.45 -66.16 2.95
N ALA A 32 38.46 -65.36 2.67
CA ALA A 32 38.30 -63.95 2.32
C ALA A 32 38.60 -63.78 0.83
N LEU A 33 37.67 -63.16 0.10
CA LEU A 33 37.81 -62.83 -1.31
C LEU A 33 37.81 -61.31 -1.47
N HIS A 34 38.88 -60.76 -2.05
CA HIS A 34 38.98 -59.34 -2.40
C HIS A 34 38.91 -59.18 -3.92
N LEU A 35 37.97 -58.37 -4.40
CA LEU A 35 37.75 -58.07 -5.81
C LEU A 35 37.83 -56.57 -6.04
N HIS A 36 38.68 -56.15 -6.97
CA HIS A 36 38.80 -54.75 -7.38
C HIS A 36 38.22 -54.54 -8.78
N PHE A 37 37.30 -53.57 -8.91
CA PHE A 37 36.64 -53.20 -10.16
C PHE A 37 37.02 -51.79 -10.57
N THR A 38 37.59 -51.63 -11.76
CA THR A 38 38.10 -50.33 -12.23
C THR A 38 36.98 -49.33 -12.52
N ASN A 39 35.88 -49.79 -13.14
CA ASN A 39 34.71 -48.97 -13.44
C ASN A 39 33.45 -49.84 -13.50
N ILE A 40 32.50 -49.55 -12.62
CA ILE A 40 31.14 -50.11 -12.68
C ILE A 40 30.18 -49.03 -13.19
N THR A 41 29.43 -49.38 -14.23
CA THR A 41 28.39 -48.56 -14.81
C THR A 41 27.06 -49.30 -14.69
N TYR A 42 26.07 -48.67 -14.09
CA TYR A 42 24.73 -49.23 -13.90
C TYR A 42 23.67 -48.15 -14.11
N GLY A 43 22.97 -48.20 -15.26
CA GLY A 43 22.04 -47.14 -15.66
C GLY A 43 22.70 -45.76 -15.63
N ALA A 44 22.25 -44.89 -14.72
CA ALA A 44 22.77 -43.56 -14.50
C ALA A 44 23.97 -43.48 -13.51
N TRP A 45 24.34 -44.59 -12.87
CA TRP A 45 25.35 -44.64 -11.82
C TRP A 45 26.73 -44.96 -12.39
N LEU A 46 27.73 -44.21 -11.95
CA LEU A 46 29.15 -44.47 -12.25
C LEU A 46 29.90 -44.64 -10.92
N VAL A 47 30.55 -45.79 -10.77
CA VAL A 47 31.37 -46.15 -9.60
C VAL A 47 32.79 -46.49 -10.08
N PRO A 48 33.71 -45.52 -10.11
CA PRO A 48 35.11 -45.78 -10.36
C PRO A 48 35.77 -46.39 -9.13
N GLU A 49 36.68 -47.35 -9.34
CA GLU A 49 37.45 -48.01 -8.26
C GLU A 49 36.56 -48.57 -7.12
N LEU A 50 35.76 -49.59 -7.43
CA LEU A 50 34.98 -50.32 -6.41
C LEU A 50 35.79 -51.51 -5.90
N ASP A 51 36.03 -51.55 -4.59
CA ASP A 51 36.55 -52.70 -3.87
C ASP A 51 35.41 -53.48 -3.23
N LEU A 52 35.47 -54.80 -3.34
CA LEU A 52 34.51 -55.74 -2.75
C LEU A 52 35.28 -56.79 -1.95
N ASP A 53 35.10 -56.76 -0.64
CA ASP A 53 35.56 -57.78 0.29
C ASP A 53 34.39 -58.69 0.66
N VAL A 54 34.60 -60.00 0.56
CA VAL A 54 33.62 -61.02 0.95
C VAL A 54 34.28 -61.99 1.93
N GLU A 55 33.72 -62.08 3.14
CA GLU A 55 34.14 -63.04 4.16
C GLU A 55 33.05 -64.12 4.32
N TYR A 56 33.45 -65.39 4.17
CA TYR A 56 32.53 -66.52 4.23
C TYR A 56 32.49 -67.11 5.66
N HIS A 57 31.32 -67.03 6.31
CA HIS A 57 31.10 -67.67 7.62
C HIS A 57 30.37 -69.02 7.48
N THR A 58 29.40 -69.12 6.57
CA THR A 58 28.69 -70.35 6.19
C THR A 58 28.39 -70.35 4.68
N SER A 59 27.86 -71.45 4.11
CA SER A 59 27.48 -71.49 2.69
C SER A 59 26.32 -70.57 2.33
N GLU A 60 25.55 -70.08 3.31
CA GLU A 60 24.34 -69.27 3.08
C GLU A 60 24.45 -67.83 3.61
N ALA A 61 25.35 -67.56 4.57
CA ALA A 61 25.56 -66.23 5.14
C ALA A 61 27.03 -65.79 4.96
N ILE A 62 27.20 -64.68 4.24
CA ILE A 62 28.47 -64.04 3.97
C ILE A 62 28.45 -62.61 4.50
N ASP A 63 29.60 -62.13 4.96
CA ASP A 63 29.76 -60.72 5.30
C ASP A 63 30.38 -60.02 4.09
N VAL A 64 29.70 -58.98 3.62
CA VAL A 64 30.07 -58.24 2.41
C VAL A 64 30.45 -56.82 2.80
N ARG A 65 31.64 -56.38 2.41
CA ARG A 65 32.05 -54.99 2.49
C ARG A 65 32.35 -54.47 1.09
N LEU A 66 31.61 -53.45 0.69
CA LEU A 66 31.80 -52.71 -0.55
C LEU A 66 32.41 -51.35 -0.21
N SER A 67 33.48 -50.94 -0.86
CA SER A 67 34.02 -49.59 -0.72
C SER A 67 34.32 -48.95 -2.07
N ALA A 68 33.90 -47.70 -2.24
CA ALA A 68 34.18 -46.89 -3.43
C ALA A 68 34.57 -45.48 -3.02
N LYS A 69 35.62 -44.92 -3.63
CA LYS A 69 36.05 -43.54 -3.35
C LYS A 69 35.06 -42.50 -3.86
N HIS A 70 34.39 -42.79 -4.98
CA HIS A 70 33.43 -41.88 -5.60
C HIS A 70 32.21 -42.65 -6.12
N LEU A 71 31.03 -42.03 -6.02
CA LEU A 71 29.80 -42.47 -6.67
C LEU A 71 29.12 -41.26 -7.28
N THR A 72 28.83 -41.35 -8.56
CA THR A 72 28.05 -40.34 -9.28
C THR A 72 26.60 -40.82 -9.38
N LEU A 73 25.68 -40.10 -8.73
CA LEU A 73 24.23 -40.30 -8.83
C LEU A 73 23.59 -39.23 -9.73
N PRO A 74 22.34 -39.44 -10.20
CA PRO A 74 21.52 -38.40 -10.80
C PRO A 74 21.47 -37.12 -9.96
N ALA A 75 21.27 -35.98 -10.62
CA ALA A 75 20.95 -34.73 -9.94
C ALA A 75 19.75 -34.93 -8.99
N PRO A 76 19.77 -34.39 -7.75
CA PRO A 76 20.75 -33.44 -7.22
C PRO A 76 21.91 -34.05 -6.40
N LEU A 77 22.02 -35.38 -6.26
CA LEU A 77 23.04 -36.05 -5.42
C LEU A 77 24.36 -36.31 -6.17
N GLN A 78 24.80 -35.36 -6.98
CA GLN A 78 26.01 -35.50 -7.79
C GLN A 78 27.22 -35.40 -6.85
N HIS A 79 28.04 -36.47 -6.78
CA HIS A 79 29.29 -36.55 -5.99
C HIS A 79 29.13 -36.98 -4.53
N LEU A 80 28.96 -38.28 -4.31
CA LEU A 80 29.19 -38.92 -3.02
C LEU A 80 30.63 -39.45 -2.96
N THR A 81 31.33 -39.27 -1.84
CA THR A 81 32.70 -39.77 -1.66
C THR A 81 32.81 -40.70 -0.45
N ASP A 82 33.87 -41.50 -0.43
CA ASP A 82 34.23 -42.38 0.70
C ASP A 82 33.08 -43.30 1.14
N ILE A 83 32.51 -44.00 0.18
CA ILE A 83 31.32 -44.84 0.39
C ILE A 83 31.78 -46.20 0.84
N THR A 84 31.30 -46.64 1.99
CA THR A 84 31.49 -47.99 2.50
C THR A 84 30.13 -48.58 2.86
N ILE A 85 29.79 -49.73 2.28
CA ILE A 85 28.62 -50.52 2.66
C ILE A 85 29.11 -51.79 3.33
N ALA A 86 28.81 -51.96 4.61
CA ALA A 86 29.02 -53.19 5.35
C ALA A 86 27.67 -53.91 5.52
N CYS A 87 27.53 -55.08 4.90
CA CYS A 87 26.34 -55.91 5.02
C CYS A 87 26.67 -57.24 5.72
N PRO A 88 26.42 -57.34 7.03
CA PRO A 88 26.54 -58.61 7.73
C PRO A 88 25.41 -59.54 7.29
N ARG A 89 25.72 -60.83 7.07
CA ARG A 89 24.75 -61.85 6.61
C ARG A 89 24.05 -61.49 5.28
N ALA A 90 24.79 -60.97 4.32
CA ALA A 90 24.31 -60.88 2.95
C ALA A 90 24.09 -62.28 2.37
N THR A 91 23.17 -62.39 1.41
CA THR A 91 22.97 -63.61 0.63
C THR A 91 23.19 -63.32 -0.86
N ILE A 92 24.04 -64.12 -1.50
CA ILE A 92 24.34 -64.02 -2.94
C ILE A 92 23.94 -65.33 -3.61
N SER A 93 23.05 -65.25 -4.59
CA SER A 93 22.62 -66.37 -5.43
C SER A 93 22.91 -66.07 -6.91
N ALA A 94 22.62 -67.04 -7.79
CA ALA A 94 22.71 -66.84 -9.23
C ALA A 94 21.71 -65.81 -9.79
N GLU A 95 20.68 -65.45 -9.01
CA GLU A 95 19.61 -64.54 -9.45
C GLU A 95 19.60 -63.21 -8.70
N THR A 96 19.97 -63.22 -7.41
CA THR A 96 19.81 -62.08 -6.50
C THR A 96 21.00 -61.87 -5.58
N VAL A 97 21.26 -60.61 -5.25
CA VAL A 97 22.08 -60.17 -4.12
C VAL A 97 21.16 -59.47 -3.13
N LEU A 98 21.11 -59.95 -1.89
CA LEU A 98 20.23 -59.42 -0.85
C LEU A 98 21.05 -59.01 0.38
N CYS A 99 20.82 -57.79 0.83
CA CYS A 99 21.27 -57.29 2.11
C CYS A 99 20.06 -56.89 2.96
N PRO A 100 19.67 -57.70 3.96
CA PRO A 100 18.49 -57.41 4.76
C PRO A 100 18.72 -56.29 5.78
N SER A 101 19.95 -56.09 6.25
CA SER A 101 20.31 -55.06 7.23
C SER A 101 21.81 -54.78 7.23
N GLY A 102 22.23 -53.73 6.54
CA GLY A 102 23.60 -53.25 6.47
C GLY A 102 23.79 -51.84 7.03
N GLN A 103 25.05 -51.41 7.06
CA GLN A 103 25.48 -50.06 7.42
C GLN A 103 26.16 -49.41 6.21
N LEU A 104 25.70 -48.21 5.86
CA LEU A 104 26.24 -47.36 4.82
C LEU A 104 26.94 -46.17 5.48
N GLU A 105 28.24 -46.07 5.31
CA GLU A 105 29.03 -44.88 5.61
C GLU A 105 29.32 -44.17 4.29
N LEU A 106 29.13 -42.85 4.27
CA LEU A 106 29.49 -42.04 3.13
C LEU A 106 29.80 -40.61 3.60
N HIS A 107 30.63 -39.92 2.84
CA HIS A 107 30.89 -38.51 3.07
C HIS A 107 30.08 -37.66 2.07
N THR A 108 29.26 -36.76 2.61
CA THR A 108 28.59 -35.71 1.82
C THR A 108 28.35 -34.48 2.70
N PRO A 109 28.36 -33.26 2.13
CA PRO A 109 28.04 -32.05 2.88
C PRO A 109 26.67 -32.08 3.59
N LEU A 110 25.73 -32.90 3.10
CA LEU A 110 24.36 -32.99 3.62
C LEU A 110 24.20 -33.86 4.86
N LEU A 111 25.07 -34.86 5.05
CA LEU A 111 24.93 -35.90 6.08
C LEU A 111 25.88 -35.65 7.24
N ALA A 112 25.43 -36.02 8.45
CA ALA A 112 26.36 -36.22 9.55
C ALA A 112 27.24 -37.45 9.25
N SER A 113 28.48 -37.47 9.74
CA SER A 113 29.39 -38.63 9.64
C SER A 113 28.94 -39.78 10.55
N THR A 114 27.74 -40.29 10.30
CA THR A 114 27.09 -41.36 11.07
C THR A 114 26.70 -42.50 10.14
N PRO A 115 26.91 -43.78 10.52
CA PRO A 115 26.47 -44.91 9.73
C PRO A 115 24.95 -44.91 9.52
N VAL A 116 24.53 -45.06 8.26
CA VAL A 116 23.14 -45.11 7.84
C VAL A 116 22.69 -46.56 7.73
N LYS A 117 21.51 -46.90 8.22
CA LYS A 117 20.94 -48.24 8.03
C LYS A 117 20.48 -48.40 6.58
N ILE A 118 20.97 -49.41 5.89
CA ILE A 118 20.61 -49.73 4.51
C ILE A 118 20.08 -51.17 4.40
N ALA A 119 19.00 -51.37 3.67
CA ALA A 119 18.61 -52.66 3.14
C ALA A 119 18.55 -52.55 1.61
N PHE A 120 19.01 -53.58 0.90
CA PHE A 120 18.93 -53.58 -0.56
C PHE A 120 18.76 -54.98 -1.14
N GLN A 121 18.17 -55.02 -2.33
CA GLN A 121 17.99 -56.21 -3.15
C GLN A 121 18.33 -55.88 -4.60
N TYR A 122 19.18 -56.69 -5.22
CA TYR A 122 19.59 -56.53 -6.60
C TYR A 122 19.33 -57.81 -7.39
N HIS A 123 18.62 -57.71 -8.51
CA HIS A 123 18.37 -58.82 -9.43
C HIS A 123 19.36 -58.79 -10.60
N ILE A 124 20.16 -59.84 -10.72
CA ILE A 124 21.30 -59.91 -11.64
C ILE A 124 20.83 -59.92 -13.11
N LYS A 125 19.78 -60.69 -13.44
CA LYS A 125 19.29 -60.83 -14.82
C LYS A 125 18.54 -59.59 -15.31
N THR A 126 17.61 -59.09 -14.50
CA THR A 126 16.75 -57.95 -14.87
C THR A 126 17.44 -56.61 -14.63
N GLN A 127 18.56 -56.60 -13.90
CA GLN A 127 19.23 -55.38 -13.48
C GLN A 127 18.26 -54.47 -12.71
N GLU A 128 17.39 -55.04 -11.87
CA GLU A 128 16.50 -54.29 -10.98
C GLU A 128 17.17 -54.14 -9.61
N ALA A 129 17.18 -52.93 -9.06
CA ALA A 129 17.69 -52.65 -7.72
C ALA A 129 16.60 -52.02 -6.86
N ARG A 130 16.44 -52.51 -5.63
CA ARG A 130 15.61 -51.90 -4.59
C ARG A 130 16.46 -51.60 -3.39
N PHE A 131 16.24 -50.46 -2.75
CA PHE A 131 16.94 -50.10 -1.54
C PHE A 131 16.04 -49.30 -0.61
N ALA A 132 16.32 -49.40 0.68
CA ALA A 132 15.68 -48.64 1.74
C ALA A 132 16.77 -48.12 2.69
N LEU A 133 16.76 -46.82 2.91
CA LEU A 133 17.58 -46.11 3.89
C LEU A 133 16.66 -45.61 4.99
N THR A 134 16.95 -45.96 6.24
CA THR A 134 16.10 -45.63 7.39
C THR A 134 16.84 -44.78 8.40
N ASP A 135 16.12 -43.83 9.02
CA ASP A 135 16.62 -42.95 10.08
C ASP A 135 17.92 -42.22 9.74
N ILE A 136 18.04 -41.74 8.50
CA ILE A 136 19.20 -40.98 8.06
C ILE A 136 19.22 -39.64 8.82
N ALA A 137 20.23 -39.44 9.68
CA ALA A 137 20.38 -38.18 10.41
C ALA A 137 20.82 -37.06 9.45
N VAL A 138 19.91 -36.12 9.19
CA VAL A 138 20.12 -35.00 8.27
C VAL A 138 19.70 -33.72 8.98
N VAL A 139 20.67 -32.84 9.24
CA VAL A 139 20.40 -31.43 9.58
C VAL A 139 19.45 -31.28 10.78
N GLY A 140 19.78 -31.95 11.89
CA GLY A 140 18.97 -31.94 13.12
C GLY A 140 17.67 -32.74 13.08
N GLY A 141 17.31 -33.33 11.93
CA GLY A 141 16.15 -34.19 11.74
C GLY A 141 16.52 -35.55 11.15
N THR A 142 15.51 -36.27 10.67
CA THR A 142 15.66 -37.60 10.08
C THR A 142 15.02 -37.69 8.70
N VAL A 143 15.70 -38.34 7.76
CA VAL A 143 15.18 -38.69 6.44
C VAL A 143 15.13 -40.20 6.30
N SER A 144 14.06 -40.73 5.73
CA SER A 144 14.01 -42.10 5.21
C SER A 144 13.79 -42.05 3.70
N LEU A 145 14.45 -42.95 2.97
CA LEU A 145 14.42 -43.00 1.51
C LEU A 145 14.25 -44.44 1.06
N ASP A 146 13.20 -44.71 0.30
CA ASP A 146 13.02 -45.97 -0.40
C ASP A 146 13.14 -45.70 -1.89
N GLY A 147 13.74 -46.62 -2.64
CA GLY A 147 13.74 -46.47 -4.08
C GLY A 147 13.95 -47.76 -4.84
N HIS A 148 13.58 -47.67 -6.10
CA HIS A 148 13.52 -48.77 -7.03
C HIS A 148 14.04 -48.28 -8.39
N PHE A 149 15.09 -48.96 -8.86
CA PHE A 149 15.80 -48.64 -10.07
C PHE A 149 15.71 -49.80 -11.06
N THR A 150 15.52 -49.42 -12.32
CA THR A 150 15.68 -50.27 -13.49
C THR A 150 16.73 -49.62 -14.39
N PRO A 151 17.20 -50.28 -15.47
CA PRO A 151 18.24 -49.70 -16.34
C PRO A 151 17.87 -48.34 -16.95
N SER A 152 16.57 -48.07 -17.17
CA SER A 152 16.08 -46.84 -17.80
C SER A 152 15.32 -45.91 -16.86
N ASN A 153 14.58 -46.44 -15.91
CA ASN A 153 13.68 -45.67 -15.06
C ASN A 153 13.96 -45.88 -13.58
N TRP A 154 13.64 -44.88 -12.79
CA TRP A 154 13.75 -44.96 -11.35
C TRP A 154 12.57 -44.29 -10.67
N GLN A 155 12.26 -44.77 -9.47
CA GLN A 155 11.30 -44.17 -8.56
C GLN A 155 11.87 -44.16 -7.15
N ALA A 156 11.58 -43.10 -6.40
CA ALA A 156 11.99 -42.96 -5.02
C ALA A 156 10.86 -42.33 -4.20
N THR A 157 10.71 -42.76 -2.95
CA THR A 157 9.85 -42.12 -1.95
C THR A 157 10.69 -41.69 -0.78
N PHE A 158 10.44 -40.50 -0.26
CA PHE A 158 11.14 -40.01 0.91
C PHE A 158 10.18 -39.56 1.99
N ARG A 159 10.65 -39.62 3.23
CA ARG A 159 10.00 -39.02 4.39
C ARG A 159 11.02 -38.29 5.23
N ALA A 160 10.82 -36.99 5.38
CA ALA A 160 11.62 -36.08 6.17
C ALA A 160 10.84 -35.63 7.40
N VAL A 161 11.45 -35.70 8.57
CA VAL A 161 10.86 -35.31 9.86
C VAL A 161 11.81 -34.35 10.55
N ALA A 162 11.27 -33.19 10.92
CA ALA A 162 11.95 -32.16 11.72
C ALA A 162 13.30 -31.71 11.13
N LEU A 163 13.38 -31.51 9.80
CA LEU A 163 14.59 -30.96 9.18
C LEU A 163 14.78 -29.51 9.62
N ASN A 164 15.93 -29.19 10.21
CA ASN A 164 16.20 -27.85 10.71
C ASN A 164 16.59 -26.90 9.57
N LEU A 165 15.70 -25.96 9.26
CA LEU A 165 15.89 -25.02 8.14
C LEU A 165 17.05 -24.04 8.35
N THR A 166 17.47 -23.75 9.60
CA THR A 166 18.60 -22.83 9.88
C THR A 166 19.92 -23.26 9.24
N GLN A 167 20.06 -24.55 8.95
CA GLN A 167 21.28 -25.16 8.44
C GLN A 167 21.25 -25.34 6.91
N PHE A 168 20.17 -24.95 6.22
CA PHE A 168 20.01 -25.06 4.75
C PHE A 168 20.96 -24.18 3.93
N PRO A 169 21.12 -22.86 4.20
CA PRO A 169 21.80 -21.96 3.27
C PRO A 169 23.29 -22.27 3.09
N GLY A 170 23.92 -22.99 4.03
CA GLY A 170 25.33 -23.38 3.93
C GLY A 170 25.60 -24.74 3.27
N ARG A 171 24.65 -25.69 3.31
CA ARG A 171 24.88 -27.09 2.88
C ARG A 171 24.06 -27.52 1.67
N TRP A 172 22.90 -26.89 1.45
CA TRP A 172 21.96 -27.29 0.41
C TRP A 172 21.95 -26.36 -0.81
N GLY A 173 22.57 -25.16 -0.73
CA GLY A 173 22.61 -24.20 -1.84
C GLY A 173 23.26 -24.75 -3.11
N GLU A 174 24.24 -25.66 -2.97
CA GLU A 174 24.88 -26.34 -4.10
C GLU A 174 23.95 -27.41 -4.73
N VAL A 175 23.24 -28.16 -3.89
CA VAL A 175 22.37 -29.29 -4.25
C VAL A 175 21.05 -28.80 -4.88
N PHE A 176 20.52 -27.70 -4.38
CA PHE A 176 19.31 -27.04 -4.89
C PHE A 176 19.62 -25.77 -5.69
N SER A 177 20.82 -25.67 -6.27
CA SER A 177 21.21 -24.52 -7.12
C SER A 177 20.29 -24.30 -8.33
N TRP A 178 19.53 -25.32 -8.71
CA TRP A 178 18.50 -25.24 -9.76
C TRP A 178 17.19 -24.59 -9.28
N LEU A 179 16.98 -24.47 -7.97
CA LEU A 179 15.89 -23.68 -7.39
C LEU A 179 16.31 -22.22 -7.22
N PRO A 180 15.38 -21.25 -7.38
CA PRO A 180 15.61 -19.87 -6.99
C PRO A 180 16.11 -19.81 -5.54
N GLN A 181 17.30 -19.27 -5.33
CA GLN A 181 17.86 -19.14 -3.99
C GLN A 181 17.11 -18.03 -3.23
N PRO A 182 16.89 -18.19 -1.92
CA PRO A 182 16.39 -17.09 -1.11
C PRO A 182 17.38 -15.91 -1.18
N PRO A 183 16.90 -14.66 -1.05
CA PRO A 183 17.80 -13.50 -1.05
C PRO A 183 18.86 -13.65 0.05
N PRO A 184 20.13 -13.31 -0.20
CA PRO A 184 21.25 -13.61 0.70
C PRO A 184 21.12 -12.99 2.10
N ASP A 185 20.31 -11.93 2.22
CA ASP A 185 20.12 -11.17 3.47
C ASP A 185 19.00 -11.74 4.37
N PHE A 186 18.33 -12.82 3.96
CA PHE A 186 17.27 -13.44 4.77
C PHE A 186 17.86 -14.39 5.79
N LYS A 187 17.54 -14.15 7.07
CA LYS A 187 17.71 -15.13 8.14
C LYS A 187 16.43 -15.91 8.26
N TYR A 188 16.52 -17.23 8.44
CA TYR A 188 15.36 -18.07 8.64
C TYR A 188 15.67 -19.27 9.53
N ALA A 189 14.65 -19.71 10.26
CA ALA A 189 14.67 -20.82 11.18
C ALA A 189 13.33 -21.55 11.15
N GLY A 190 13.30 -22.81 11.53
CA GLY A 190 12.07 -23.60 11.58
C GLY A 190 12.34 -25.08 11.32
N LEU A 191 11.27 -25.86 11.39
CA LEU A 191 11.28 -27.29 11.13
C LEU A 191 10.49 -27.60 9.87
N LEU A 192 11.04 -28.44 9.01
CA LEU A 192 10.37 -28.95 7.82
C LEU A 192 10.02 -30.44 8.01
N HIS A 193 8.74 -30.74 7.82
CA HIS A 193 8.21 -32.09 7.71
C HIS A 193 7.70 -32.27 6.29
N ALA A 194 8.20 -33.26 5.57
CA ALA A 194 7.82 -33.48 4.18
C ALA A 194 7.85 -34.96 3.81
N SER A 195 6.98 -35.36 2.91
CA SER A 195 7.04 -36.65 2.24
C SER A 195 6.79 -36.44 0.77
N GLY A 196 7.33 -37.33 -0.06
CA GLY A 196 7.15 -37.20 -1.49
C GLY A 196 7.50 -38.45 -2.27
N HIS A 197 7.11 -38.42 -3.53
CA HIS A 197 7.40 -39.43 -4.53
C HIS A 197 8.05 -38.77 -5.75
N LEU A 198 9.13 -39.36 -6.22
CA LEU A 198 9.95 -38.90 -7.32
C LEU A 198 10.03 -40.01 -8.35
N THR A 199 9.88 -39.67 -9.62
CA THR A 199 10.20 -40.58 -10.73
C THR A 199 11.12 -39.91 -11.73
N GLY A 200 11.91 -40.71 -12.43
CA GLY A 200 12.79 -40.19 -13.45
C GLY A 200 13.28 -41.22 -14.45
N HIS A 201 13.99 -40.71 -15.45
CA HIS A 201 14.57 -41.48 -16.53
C HIS A 201 16.05 -41.12 -16.66
N ALA A 202 16.92 -42.12 -16.70
CA ALA A 202 18.37 -41.91 -16.63
C ALA A 202 18.75 -40.94 -15.48
N GLN A 203 19.37 -39.80 -15.80
CA GLN A 203 19.82 -38.80 -14.82
C GLN A 203 18.84 -37.66 -14.56
N GLN A 204 17.64 -37.69 -15.18
CA GLN A 204 16.67 -36.61 -15.11
C GLN A 204 15.47 -37.01 -14.26
N VAL A 205 15.05 -36.10 -13.38
CA VAL A 205 13.74 -36.16 -12.72
C VAL A 205 12.67 -35.87 -13.77
N ARG A 206 11.62 -36.68 -13.79
CA ARG A 206 10.47 -36.51 -14.70
C ARG A 206 9.25 -36.00 -13.95
N ASP A 207 9.02 -36.49 -12.74
CA ASP A 207 7.85 -36.18 -11.92
C ASP A 207 8.27 -36.15 -10.45
N ALA A 208 7.75 -35.18 -9.70
CA ALA A 208 7.97 -35.04 -8.28
C ALA A 208 6.68 -34.55 -7.61
N THR A 209 6.17 -35.34 -6.67
CA THR A 209 5.09 -34.93 -5.77
C THR A 209 5.65 -34.82 -4.35
N MET A 210 5.28 -33.75 -3.65
CA MET A 210 5.72 -33.49 -2.30
C MET A 210 4.57 -32.86 -1.52
N GLU A 211 4.36 -33.32 -0.30
CA GLU A 211 3.45 -32.74 0.67
C GLU A 211 4.17 -32.59 2.00
N GLY A 212 3.79 -31.58 2.77
CA GLY A 212 4.48 -31.31 4.02
C GLY A 212 3.92 -30.13 4.77
N HIS A 213 4.62 -29.72 5.80
CA HIS A 213 4.40 -28.46 6.48
C HIS A 213 5.72 -27.93 7.03
N VAL A 214 5.80 -26.60 7.11
CA VAL A 214 6.78 -25.93 7.95
C VAL A 214 6.14 -25.63 9.30
N GLU A 215 6.91 -25.81 10.37
CA GLU A 215 6.51 -25.56 11.75
C GLU A 215 7.50 -24.60 12.41
N GLU A 216 6.98 -23.69 13.25
CA GLU A 216 7.76 -22.67 13.95
C GLU A 216 8.68 -21.87 13.00
N PHE A 217 8.24 -21.69 11.74
CA PHE A 217 9.05 -21.05 10.72
C PHE A 217 9.11 -19.55 10.96
N SER A 218 10.31 -19.04 11.16
CA SER A 218 10.54 -17.62 11.39
C SER A 218 11.57 -17.12 10.40
N PHE A 219 11.35 -15.94 9.83
CA PHE A 219 12.31 -15.31 8.92
C PHE A 219 12.34 -13.80 9.10
N SER A 220 13.45 -13.18 8.74
CA SER A 220 13.59 -11.72 8.71
C SER A 220 14.57 -11.30 7.63
N ASP A 221 14.24 -10.27 6.87
CA ASP A 221 15.23 -9.57 6.05
C ASP A 221 16.13 -8.64 6.88
N ALA A 222 17.24 -8.16 6.31
CA ALA A 222 18.21 -7.31 7.02
C ALA A 222 17.63 -5.99 7.52
N GLN A 223 16.53 -5.51 6.94
CA GLN A 223 15.90 -4.23 7.26
C GLN A 223 14.65 -4.41 8.15
N SER A 224 14.30 -5.65 8.52
CA SER A 224 13.04 -6.01 9.19
C SER A 224 11.78 -5.49 8.48
N ARG A 225 11.85 -5.31 7.15
CA ARG A 225 10.69 -4.95 6.33
C ARG A 225 9.85 -6.17 5.97
N ARG A 226 10.42 -7.37 6.10
CA ARG A 226 9.76 -8.65 5.89
C ARG A 226 10.11 -9.55 7.05
N VAL A 227 9.13 -9.86 7.88
CA VAL A 227 9.29 -10.68 9.08
C VAL A 227 8.17 -11.70 9.14
N GLY A 228 8.54 -12.96 9.33
CA GLY A 228 7.61 -14.03 9.70
C GLY A 228 7.99 -14.55 11.07
N GLU A 229 7.03 -14.72 11.96
CA GLU A 229 7.26 -15.30 13.29
C GLU A 229 6.31 -16.48 13.52
N HIS A 230 6.87 -17.59 14.01
CA HIS A 230 6.12 -18.78 14.44
C HIS A 230 5.15 -19.31 13.36
N LEU A 231 5.52 -19.19 12.08
CA LEU A 231 4.69 -19.55 10.95
C LEU A 231 4.51 -21.07 10.87
N THR A 232 3.26 -21.50 10.74
CA THR A 232 2.90 -22.87 10.40
C THR A 232 2.17 -22.88 9.06
N ALA A 233 2.75 -23.58 8.08
CA ALA A 233 2.19 -23.62 6.74
C ALA A 233 2.29 -25.00 6.09
N PRO A 234 1.19 -25.78 6.04
CA PRO A 234 1.08 -26.94 5.18
C PRO A 234 1.19 -26.55 3.71
N PHE A 235 1.84 -27.41 2.92
CA PHE A 235 1.99 -27.21 1.49
C PHE A 235 1.88 -28.52 0.71
N THR A 236 1.49 -28.39 -0.56
CA THR A 236 1.60 -29.43 -1.57
C THR A 236 2.35 -28.87 -2.78
N LEU A 237 3.12 -29.71 -3.44
CA LEU A 237 3.90 -29.38 -4.62
C LEU A 237 3.91 -30.57 -5.58
N HIS A 238 3.57 -30.31 -6.83
CA HIS A 238 3.66 -31.25 -7.93
C HIS A 238 4.45 -30.61 -9.07
N VAL A 239 5.50 -31.28 -9.51
CA VAL A 239 6.44 -30.78 -10.52
C VAL A 239 6.65 -31.86 -11.57
N GLU A 240 6.30 -31.55 -12.82
CA GLU A 240 6.41 -32.47 -13.96
C GLU A 240 7.31 -31.86 -15.05
N HIS A 241 8.32 -32.59 -15.51
CA HIS A 241 9.15 -32.18 -16.64
C HIS A 241 8.48 -32.59 -17.96
N ARG A 242 8.11 -31.60 -18.79
CA ARG A 242 7.52 -31.80 -20.11
C ARG A 242 8.40 -31.20 -21.19
N GLN A 243 9.07 -32.05 -21.95
CA GLN A 243 9.94 -31.69 -23.07
C GLN A 243 11.07 -30.72 -22.67
N SER A 244 10.78 -29.41 -22.65
CA SER A 244 11.74 -28.32 -22.41
C SER A 244 11.36 -27.40 -21.22
N HIS A 245 10.27 -27.70 -20.52
CA HIS A 245 9.79 -26.89 -19.40
C HIS A 245 9.29 -27.76 -18.23
N TRP A 246 9.18 -27.14 -17.07
CA TRP A 246 8.60 -27.73 -15.88
C TRP A 246 7.19 -27.19 -15.67
N GLN A 247 6.22 -28.07 -15.48
CA GLN A 247 4.90 -27.73 -14.98
C GLN A 247 4.93 -27.83 -13.46
N ILE A 248 4.43 -26.80 -12.77
CA ILE A 248 4.50 -26.66 -11.32
C ILE A 248 3.10 -26.37 -10.83
N GLN A 249 2.60 -27.18 -9.91
CA GLN A 249 1.37 -26.93 -9.19
C GLN A 249 1.70 -26.90 -7.70
N SER A 250 1.30 -25.84 -7.01
CA SER A 250 1.59 -25.71 -5.58
C SER A 250 0.42 -25.09 -4.85
N GLU A 251 0.20 -25.57 -3.63
CA GLU A 251 -0.75 -24.97 -2.69
C GLU A 251 -0.03 -24.75 -1.36
N LEU A 252 -0.19 -23.57 -0.78
CA LEU A 252 0.35 -23.19 0.52
C LEU A 252 -0.81 -22.68 1.39
N ARG A 253 -0.89 -23.16 2.63
CA ARG A 253 -1.91 -22.75 3.61
C ARG A 253 -1.25 -22.15 4.83
N PHE A 254 -1.33 -20.84 5.01
CA PHE A 254 -0.84 -20.19 6.22
C PHE A 254 -1.88 -20.33 7.34
N THR A 255 -1.56 -21.13 8.36
CA THR A 255 -2.54 -21.58 9.39
C THR A 255 -2.32 -20.98 10.77
N ARG A 256 -1.10 -20.54 11.09
CA ARG A 256 -0.72 -19.95 12.39
C ARG A 256 0.53 -19.13 12.23
N GLY A 257 0.69 -18.10 13.06
CA GLY A 257 1.87 -17.24 13.14
C GLY A 257 1.57 -15.84 12.62
N GLN A 258 2.60 -15.01 12.53
CA GLN A 258 2.47 -13.60 12.15
C GLN A 258 3.40 -13.28 10.99
N LEU A 259 2.87 -12.64 9.96
CA LEU A 259 3.60 -12.25 8.77
C LEU A 259 3.48 -10.74 8.58
N TYR A 260 4.60 -10.04 8.72
CA TYR A 260 4.73 -8.63 8.41
C TYR A 260 5.50 -8.45 7.10
N VAL A 261 4.87 -7.82 6.13
CA VAL A 261 5.48 -7.40 4.87
C VAL A 261 5.17 -5.92 4.70
N GLU A 262 6.12 -5.08 5.07
CA GLU A 262 5.93 -3.64 5.26
C GLU A 262 5.10 -3.01 4.14
N PRO A 263 4.03 -2.26 4.50
CA PRO A 263 3.48 -2.00 5.84
C PRO A 263 2.39 -2.99 6.29
N VAL A 264 2.13 -4.06 5.53
CA VAL A 264 1.00 -5.00 5.76
C VAL A 264 1.35 -6.03 6.82
N PHE A 265 0.44 -6.22 7.78
CA PHE A 265 0.50 -7.27 8.80
C PHE A 265 -0.61 -8.30 8.58
N LEU A 266 -0.24 -9.57 8.53
CA LEU A 266 -1.13 -10.70 8.30
C LEU A 266 -0.99 -11.70 9.44
N GLU A 267 -2.13 -12.03 10.04
CA GLU A 267 -2.27 -13.11 11.00
C GLU A 267 -3.48 -13.93 10.55
N PRO A 268 -3.33 -15.25 10.32
CA PRO A 268 -4.41 -16.05 9.79
C PRO A 268 -5.51 -16.12 10.87
N PRO A 269 -6.78 -15.88 10.50
CA PRO A 269 -7.89 -15.99 11.45
C PRO A 269 -8.14 -17.46 11.82
N SER A 270 -9.34 -17.79 12.30
CA SER A 270 -9.76 -19.19 12.51
C SER A 270 -9.67 -20.07 11.25
N SER A 271 -9.52 -19.46 10.07
CA SER A 271 -9.39 -20.12 8.77
C SER A 271 -8.06 -19.74 8.10
N PRO A 272 -7.40 -20.66 7.39
CA PRO A 272 -6.09 -20.39 6.80
C PRO A 272 -6.14 -19.41 5.62
N ILE A 273 -5.09 -18.61 5.45
CA ILE A 273 -4.84 -17.86 4.22
C ILE A 273 -4.22 -18.82 3.21
N THR A 274 -4.79 -18.92 2.01
CA THR A 274 -4.35 -19.90 1.00
C THR A 274 -3.75 -19.21 -0.23
N LEU A 275 -2.72 -19.85 -0.79
CA LEU A 275 -2.11 -19.47 -2.05
C LEU A 275 -1.98 -20.73 -2.91
N ALA A 276 -2.68 -20.78 -4.03
CA ALA A 276 -2.57 -21.83 -5.04
C ALA A 276 -1.97 -21.25 -6.32
N VAL A 277 -1.01 -21.94 -6.92
CA VAL A 277 -0.25 -21.50 -8.10
C VAL A 277 -0.08 -22.65 -9.08
N ASP A 278 -0.50 -22.44 -10.32
CA ASP A 278 -0.16 -23.27 -11.48
C ASP A 278 0.80 -22.48 -12.39
N ALA A 279 2.03 -22.94 -12.51
CA ALA A 279 3.12 -22.27 -13.22
C ALA A 279 3.87 -23.19 -14.19
N GLN A 280 4.57 -22.56 -15.12
CA GLN A 280 5.50 -23.19 -16.04
C GLN A 280 6.85 -22.49 -15.91
N TRP A 281 7.92 -23.25 -15.69
CA TRP A 281 9.29 -22.74 -15.69
C TRP A 281 10.02 -23.22 -16.93
N PHE A 282 10.57 -22.27 -17.69
CA PHE A 282 11.35 -22.47 -18.91
C PHE A 282 12.83 -22.13 -18.64
N PRO A 283 13.65 -23.12 -18.24
CA PRO A 283 15.03 -22.86 -17.83
C PRO A 283 15.87 -22.25 -18.96
N ALA A 284 15.69 -22.72 -20.20
CA ALA A 284 16.48 -22.31 -21.36
C ALA A 284 16.40 -20.80 -21.68
N ILE A 285 15.32 -20.14 -21.27
CA ILE A 285 15.09 -18.70 -21.49
C ILE A 285 14.88 -17.93 -20.18
N SER A 286 15.13 -18.57 -19.03
CA SER A 286 14.96 -17.98 -17.70
C SER A 286 13.59 -17.31 -17.51
N GLN A 287 12.51 -17.98 -17.92
CA GLN A 287 11.15 -17.45 -17.85
C GLN A 287 10.26 -18.30 -16.94
N VAL A 288 9.41 -17.65 -16.16
CA VAL A 288 8.32 -18.29 -15.41
C VAL A 288 6.99 -17.72 -15.88
N VAL A 289 6.04 -18.59 -16.18
CA VAL A 289 4.68 -18.23 -16.57
C VAL A 289 3.71 -18.84 -15.56
N ILE A 290 3.12 -18.01 -14.71
CA ILE A 290 2.00 -18.37 -13.84
C ILE A 290 0.72 -18.28 -14.65
N SER A 291 0.14 -19.45 -14.94
CA SER A 291 -1.12 -19.59 -15.67
C SER A 291 -2.36 -19.38 -14.79
N SER A 292 -2.23 -19.69 -13.49
CA SER A 292 -3.26 -19.49 -12.49
C SER A 292 -2.61 -19.19 -11.15
N LEU A 293 -3.06 -18.14 -10.49
CA LEU A 293 -2.78 -17.79 -9.12
C LEU A 293 -4.12 -17.56 -8.44
N VAL A 294 -4.36 -18.20 -7.30
CA VAL A 294 -5.52 -17.97 -6.45
C VAL A 294 -5.02 -17.68 -5.05
N PHE A 295 -5.29 -16.48 -4.56
CA PHE A 295 -5.00 -16.05 -3.20
C PHE A 295 -6.31 -15.85 -2.46
N GLU A 296 -6.50 -16.53 -1.33
CA GLU A 296 -7.68 -16.39 -0.50
C GLU A 296 -7.28 -16.01 0.92
N HIS A 297 -7.68 -14.82 1.35
CA HIS A 297 -7.69 -14.40 2.74
C HIS A 297 -9.15 -14.44 3.21
N PRO A 298 -9.58 -15.50 3.92
CA PRO A 298 -10.98 -15.70 4.28
C PRO A 298 -11.59 -14.49 5.00
N GLY A 299 -12.76 -14.05 4.54
CA GLY A 299 -13.45 -12.88 5.09
C GLY A 299 -12.90 -11.52 4.64
N VAL A 300 -11.75 -11.49 3.97
CA VAL A 300 -11.08 -10.25 3.55
C VAL A 300 -11.08 -10.11 2.03
N VAL A 301 -10.40 -11.00 1.31
CA VAL A 301 -10.23 -10.89 -0.15
C VAL A 301 -9.96 -12.24 -0.81
N THR A 302 -10.49 -12.41 -2.02
CA THR A 302 -10.03 -13.42 -2.97
C THR A 302 -9.43 -12.72 -4.17
N ALA A 303 -8.19 -13.01 -4.54
CA ALA A 303 -7.56 -12.51 -5.75
C ALA A 303 -7.24 -13.66 -6.69
N ARG A 304 -7.47 -13.47 -7.98
CA ARG A 304 -7.10 -14.42 -9.03
C ARG A 304 -6.14 -13.74 -9.99
N GLY A 305 -5.19 -14.47 -10.55
CA GLY A 305 -4.27 -13.85 -11.49
C GLY A 305 -3.47 -14.80 -12.35
N GLN A 306 -2.73 -14.19 -13.24
CA GLN A 306 -1.75 -14.81 -14.13
C GLN A 306 -0.59 -13.83 -14.28
N ALA A 307 0.63 -14.33 -14.43
CA ALA A 307 1.79 -13.47 -14.54
C ALA A 307 2.92 -14.16 -15.31
N SER A 308 3.73 -13.36 -15.98
CA SER A 308 4.95 -13.80 -16.65
C SER A 308 6.12 -13.02 -16.06
N PHE A 309 7.18 -13.74 -15.72
CA PHE A 309 8.40 -13.19 -15.14
C PHE A 309 9.61 -13.59 -15.99
N ALA A 310 10.53 -12.65 -16.17
CA ALA A 310 11.89 -12.93 -16.61
C ALA A 310 12.81 -12.98 -15.39
N LEU A 311 13.75 -13.94 -15.38
CA LEU A 311 14.65 -14.22 -14.26
C LEU A 311 16.14 -13.97 -14.58
N ALA A 312 16.48 -13.56 -15.81
CA ALA A 312 17.86 -13.47 -16.27
C ALA A 312 18.72 -12.50 -15.43
N ASP A 313 18.16 -11.33 -15.08
CA ASP A 313 18.83 -10.26 -14.32
C ASP A 313 18.02 -9.87 -13.06
N GLY A 314 17.46 -10.87 -12.38
CA GLY A 314 16.53 -10.70 -11.26
C GLY A 314 15.07 -10.91 -11.66
N LEU A 315 14.14 -10.71 -10.71
CA LEU A 315 12.71 -10.94 -10.91
C LEU A 315 12.05 -9.73 -11.59
N HIS A 316 11.80 -9.82 -12.89
CA HIS A 316 11.11 -8.77 -13.66
C HIS A 316 9.74 -9.24 -14.13
N VAL A 317 8.68 -8.52 -13.76
CA VAL A 317 7.33 -8.79 -14.26
C VAL A 317 7.22 -8.31 -15.70
N THR A 318 7.02 -9.21 -16.65
CA THR A 318 6.85 -8.87 -18.08
C THR A 318 5.39 -8.69 -18.46
N ALA A 319 4.50 -9.45 -17.81
CA ALA A 319 3.06 -9.28 -17.92
C ALA A 319 2.40 -9.76 -16.63
N ALA A 320 1.29 -9.13 -16.25
CA ALA A 320 0.46 -9.61 -15.14
C ALA A 320 -1.00 -9.27 -15.39
N ARG A 321 -1.90 -10.14 -14.95
CA ARG A 321 -3.31 -9.82 -14.78
C ARG A 321 -3.74 -10.30 -13.40
N VAL A 322 -4.36 -9.42 -12.62
CA VAL A 322 -4.89 -9.74 -11.30
C VAL A 322 -6.31 -9.21 -11.21
N ASP A 323 -7.24 -10.06 -10.84
CA ASP A 323 -8.66 -9.77 -10.69
C ASP A 323 -9.09 -10.06 -9.26
N VAL A 324 -9.63 -9.05 -8.59
CA VAL A 324 -10.34 -9.15 -7.32
C VAL A 324 -11.82 -8.97 -7.63
N PRO A 325 -12.65 -10.03 -7.50
CA PRO A 325 -14.08 -9.91 -7.70
C PRO A 325 -14.68 -8.96 -6.64
N PRO A 326 -15.89 -8.41 -6.89
CA PRO A 326 -16.55 -7.54 -5.92
C PRO A 326 -16.59 -8.15 -4.52
N THR A 327 -16.02 -7.44 -3.56
CA THR A 327 -15.87 -7.88 -2.17
C THR A 327 -16.07 -6.71 -1.21
N SER A 328 -16.31 -7.01 0.07
CA SER A 328 -16.53 -5.98 1.09
C SER A 328 -15.28 -5.11 1.25
N VAL A 329 -15.46 -3.80 1.18
CA VAL A 329 -14.35 -2.83 1.29
C VAL A 329 -13.75 -2.77 2.70
N SER A 330 -14.55 -3.03 3.74
CA SER A 330 -14.19 -2.73 5.13
C SER A 330 -12.92 -3.46 5.58
N GLU A 331 -12.90 -4.78 5.34
CA GLU A 331 -11.79 -5.64 5.73
C GLU A 331 -10.56 -5.41 4.84
N ILE A 332 -10.76 -5.19 3.54
CA ILE A 332 -9.67 -4.87 2.60
C ILE A 332 -8.99 -3.58 2.98
N TYR A 333 -9.79 -2.55 3.27
CA TYR A 333 -9.24 -1.25 3.66
C TYR A 333 -8.37 -1.40 4.89
N ARG A 334 -8.88 -2.02 5.96
CA ARG A 334 -8.15 -2.19 7.22
C ARG A 334 -6.84 -2.98 7.05
N VAL A 335 -6.87 -4.08 6.29
CA VAL A 335 -5.72 -5.00 6.18
C VAL A 335 -4.71 -4.57 5.11
N TYR A 336 -5.17 -4.11 3.95
CA TYR A 336 -4.32 -3.93 2.76
C TYR A 336 -4.18 -2.48 2.29
N VAL A 337 -4.97 -1.52 2.77
CA VAL A 337 -4.94 -0.12 2.31
C VAL A 337 -4.51 0.84 3.41
N GLN A 338 -5.16 0.78 4.58
CA GLN A 338 -4.89 1.63 5.74
C GLN A 338 -3.40 1.67 6.14
N PRO A 339 -2.63 0.55 6.14
CA PRO A 339 -1.23 0.61 6.54
C PRO A 339 -0.35 1.53 5.66
N PHE A 340 -0.77 1.81 4.42
CA PHE A 340 -0.10 2.76 3.52
C PHE A 340 -0.55 4.21 3.73
N LEU A 341 -1.60 4.43 4.50
CA LEU A 341 -2.29 5.71 4.67
C LEU A 341 -2.18 6.27 6.09
N LEU A 342 -1.39 5.61 6.95
CA LEU A 342 -1.15 6.03 8.33
C LEU A 342 -0.68 7.49 8.39
N GLY A 343 -1.28 8.28 9.27
CA GLY A 343 -0.98 9.71 9.43
C GLY A 343 -1.52 10.62 8.32
N THR A 344 -2.27 10.09 7.35
CA THR A 344 -2.95 10.89 6.33
C THR A 344 -4.41 11.13 6.69
N ALA A 345 -5.12 11.99 5.93
CA ALA A 345 -6.56 12.16 6.08
C ALA A 345 -7.38 10.91 5.70
N LEU A 346 -6.74 9.86 5.18
CA LEU A 346 -7.35 8.60 4.80
C LEU A 346 -6.96 7.45 5.75
N ASP A 347 -6.38 7.74 6.92
CA ASP A 347 -5.93 6.75 7.91
C ASP A 347 -7.09 6.10 8.68
N ALA A 348 -8.11 6.88 9.03
CA ALA A 348 -9.18 6.43 9.91
C ALA A 348 -10.54 6.47 9.18
N ILE A 349 -10.70 5.64 8.16
CA ILE A 349 -11.95 5.54 7.38
C ILE A 349 -12.79 4.35 7.82
N GLU A 350 -14.03 4.62 8.24
CA GLU A 350 -15.08 3.63 8.30
C GLU A 350 -15.69 3.47 6.90
N SER A 351 -15.73 2.23 6.40
CA SER A 351 -16.19 1.95 5.04
C SER A 351 -17.14 0.77 4.95
N THR A 352 -18.15 0.90 4.10
CA THR A 352 -19.14 -0.15 3.77
C THR A 352 -19.38 -0.20 2.28
N GLY A 353 -19.99 -1.28 1.78
CA GLY A 353 -20.22 -1.48 0.34
C GLY A 353 -19.18 -2.41 -0.28
N THR A 354 -19.10 -2.40 -1.61
CA THR A 354 -18.25 -3.36 -2.34
C THR A 354 -17.32 -2.70 -3.35
N ILE A 355 -16.14 -3.29 -3.49
CA ILE A 355 -15.10 -2.89 -4.43
C ILE A 355 -14.66 -4.10 -5.27
N GLY A 356 -14.53 -3.92 -6.58
CA GLY A 356 -13.87 -4.86 -7.48
C GLY A 356 -12.62 -4.22 -8.09
N LEU A 357 -11.62 -5.04 -8.40
CA LEU A 357 -10.34 -4.58 -8.94
C LEU A 357 -9.92 -5.47 -10.10
N SER A 358 -9.42 -4.88 -11.19
CA SER A 358 -8.70 -5.58 -12.25
C SER A 358 -7.43 -4.80 -12.57
N ILE A 359 -6.29 -5.49 -12.51
CA ILE A 359 -4.97 -4.97 -12.84
C ILE A 359 -4.52 -5.72 -14.08
N ALA A 360 -4.10 -5.01 -15.11
CA ALA A 360 -3.45 -5.56 -16.28
C ALA A 360 -2.13 -4.82 -16.52
N HIS A 361 -1.03 -5.56 -16.60
CA HIS A 361 0.30 -5.05 -16.90
C HIS A 361 0.84 -5.79 -18.12
N ALA A 362 1.35 -5.06 -19.11
CA ALA A 362 1.85 -5.63 -20.36
C ALA A 362 3.27 -5.13 -20.72
N GLY A 363 4.03 -4.72 -19.70
CA GLY A 363 5.40 -4.23 -19.83
C GLY A 363 5.58 -2.79 -19.32
N PRO A 364 6.80 -2.24 -19.41
CA PRO A 364 7.13 -0.92 -18.86
C PRO A 364 6.18 0.18 -19.37
N GLY A 365 5.60 0.95 -18.45
CA GLY A 365 4.66 2.04 -18.76
C GLY A 365 3.26 1.61 -19.22
N SER A 366 3.04 0.31 -19.47
CA SER A 366 1.76 -0.26 -19.91
C SER A 366 1.07 -0.99 -18.76
N THR A 367 0.24 -0.24 -18.05
CA THR A 367 -0.53 -0.73 -16.90
C THR A 367 -1.93 -0.16 -16.94
N THR A 368 -2.95 -0.99 -16.69
CA THR A 368 -4.33 -0.57 -16.50
C THR A 368 -4.81 -1.08 -15.15
N LEU A 369 -5.36 -0.20 -14.32
CA LEU A 369 -6.02 -0.51 -13.06
C LEU A 369 -7.48 -0.07 -13.17
N GLN A 370 -8.40 -1.02 -13.19
CA GLN A 370 -9.84 -0.79 -13.19
C GLN A 370 -10.40 -1.11 -11.82
N THR A 371 -11.10 -0.15 -11.23
CA THR A 371 -11.77 -0.30 -9.94
C THR A 371 -13.26 -0.09 -10.15
N THR A 372 -14.10 -1.01 -9.70
CA THR A 372 -15.56 -0.85 -9.68
C THR A 372 -16.03 -0.66 -8.25
N LEU A 373 -16.93 0.31 -8.06
CA LEU A 373 -17.49 0.67 -6.76
C LEU A 373 -19.00 0.44 -6.82
N ALA A 374 -19.55 -0.20 -5.81
CA ALA A 374 -21.00 -0.39 -5.69
C ALA A 374 -21.46 -0.10 -4.26
N ASP A 375 -22.27 0.97 -4.14
CA ASP A 375 -22.83 1.51 -2.90
C ASP A 375 -21.79 1.68 -1.78
N LEU A 376 -20.60 2.17 -2.16
CA LEU A 376 -19.50 2.43 -1.24
C LEU A 376 -19.85 3.64 -0.37
N SER A 377 -19.82 3.48 0.94
CA SER A 377 -19.92 4.60 1.88
C SER A 377 -18.60 4.73 2.64
N LEU A 378 -18.10 5.95 2.76
CA LEU A 378 -16.84 6.30 3.40
C LEU A 378 -17.10 7.36 4.45
N ARG A 379 -16.62 7.18 5.67
CA ARG A 379 -16.71 8.15 6.75
C ARG A 379 -15.38 8.25 7.46
N ASP A 380 -14.84 9.45 7.53
CA ASP A 380 -13.65 9.75 8.32
C ASP A 380 -14.02 9.83 9.81
N GLN A 381 -13.21 9.23 10.67
CA GLN A 381 -13.45 9.24 12.13
C GLN A 381 -13.26 10.62 12.75
N ASP A 382 -12.46 11.50 12.13
CA ASP A 382 -12.30 12.90 12.56
C ASP A 382 -13.40 13.81 11.99
N GLU A 383 -14.45 13.24 11.40
CA GLU A 383 -15.60 13.95 10.80
C GLU A 383 -15.20 14.98 9.73
N ARG A 384 -14.04 14.80 9.08
CA ARG A 384 -13.60 15.71 8.01
C ARG A 384 -14.37 15.51 6.71
N TYR A 385 -14.85 14.30 6.46
CA TYR A 385 -15.68 13.99 5.31
C TYR A 385 -16.50 12.73 5.52
N HIS A 386 -17.63 12.67 4.85
CA HIS A 386 -18.30 11.41 4.55
C HIS A 386 -18.90 11.44 3.15
N PHE A 387 -19.00 10.30 2.51
CA PHE A 387 -19.64 10.12 1.21
C PHE A 387 -20.50 8.87 1.25
N ASP A 388 -21.73 8.98 0.75
CA ASP A 388 -22.71 7.91 0.77
C ASP A 388 -23.02 7.42 -0.65
N GLY A 389 -23.03 6.10 -0.81
CA GLY A 389 -23.47 5.44 -2.04
C GLY A 389 -22.61 5.72 -3.27
N LEU A 390 -21.29 5.86 -3.10
CA LEU A 390 -20.32 5.94 -4.18
C LEU A 390 -20.46 4.71 -5.11
N THR A 391 -20.77 4.97 -6.37
CA THR A 391 -20.98 3.94 -7.40
C THR A 391 -20.34 4.38 -8.71
N GLY A 392 -19.70 3.45 -9.41
CA GLY A 392 -19.10 3.73 -10.70
C GLY A 392 -17.85 2.92 -10.98
N SER A 393 -17.05 3.39 -11.92
CA SER A 393 -15.80 2.76 -12.32
C SER A 393 -14.68 3.78 -12.51
N LEU A 394 -13.53 3.51 -11.90
CA LEU A 394 -12.30 4.29 -12.05
C LEU A 394 -11.29 3.46 -12.85
N THR A 395 -10.72 4.02 -13.90
CA THR A 395 -9.71 3.37 -14.75
C THR A 395 -8.44 4.21 -14.80
N TRP A 396 -7.40 3.75 -14.12
CA TRP A 396 -6.06 4.32 -14.22
C TRP A 396 -5.28 3.63 -15.31
N THR A 397 -4.71 4.39 -16.25
CA THR A 397 -3.84 3.86 -17.31
C THR A 397 -2.44 4.41 -17.18
N GLY A 398 -1.44 3.61 -17.59
CA GLY A 398 -0.04 4.02 -17.65
C GLY A 398 0.21 5.00 -18.78
N GLU A 399 1.43 5.54 -18.85
CA GLU A 399 1.82 6.57 -19.82
C GLU A 399 1.66 6.13 -21.27
N THR A 400 1.93 4.85 -21.56
CA THR A 400 1.89 4.30 -22.92
C THR A 400 0.57 3.61 -23.27
N THR A 401 -0.40 3.64 -22.35
CA THR A 401 -1.72 3.03 -22.52
C THR A 401 -2.78 4.09 -22.82
N ASP A 402 -3.61 3.83 -23.83
CA ASP A 402 -4.69 4.73 -24.20
C ASP A 402 -5.62 5.01 -23.00
N PRO A 403 -5.90 6.28 -22.71
CA PRO A 403 -6.61 6.63 -21.50
C PRO A 403 -8.11 6.39 -21.63
N HIS A 404 -8.70 5.78 -20.59
CA HIS A 404 -10.11 5.40 -20.58
C HIS A 404 -10.93 6.31 -19.66
N PRO A 405 -12.15 6.72 -20.05
CA PRO A 405 -13.05 7.46 -19.17
C PRO A 405 -13.40 6.66 -17.92
N SER A 406 -13.46 7.38 -16.81
CA SER A 406 -13.96 6.93 -15.52
C SER A 406 -15.25 7.68 -15.20
N SER A 407 -16.21 7.03 -14.54
CA SER A 407 -17.44 7.67 -14.08
C SER A 407 -17.63 7.33 -12.62
N LEU A 408 -17.82 8.36 -11.79
CA LEU A 408 -18.06 8.22 -10.37
C LEU A 408 -19.30 9.02 -10.01
N GLN A 409 -20.20 8.43 -9.23
CA GLN A 409 -21.42 9.05 -8.75
C GLN A 409 -21.56 8.79 -7.26
N TRP A 410 -22.22 9.69 -6.53
CA TRP A 410 -22.55 9.52 -5.11
C TRP A 410 -23.95 10.08 -4.82
N ARG A 411 -24.59 9.59 -3.76
CA ARG A 411 -25.95 10.03 -3.36
C ARG A 411 -25.93 11.28 -2.50
N GLY A 412 -24.86 11.46 -1.73
CA GLY A 412 -24.66 12.60 -0.87
C GLY A 412 -23.34 12.47 -0.13
N GLY A 413 -23.04 13.47 0.66
CA GLY A 413 -21.89 13.46 1.55
C GLY A 413 -21.78 14.76 2.31
N GLU A 414 -20.67 14.92 2.98
CA GLU A 414 -20.34 16.11 3.72
C GLU A 414 -18.84 16.29 3.67
N LEU A 415 -18.42 17.54 3.55
CA LEU A 415 -17.03 17.93 3.67
C LEU A 415 -16.94 18.93 4.83
N TYR A 416 -16.30 18.50 5.92
CA TYR A 416 -16.40 19.10 7.24
C TYR A 416 -17.86 19.21 7.68
N ALA A 417 -18.43 20.42 7.71
CA ALA A 417 -19.84 20.62 8.04
C ALA A 417 -20.70 20.88 6.78
N ILE A 418 -20.08 21.03 5.61
CA ILE A 418 -20.76 21.44 4.38
C ILE A 418 -21.38 20.22 3.71
N THR A 419 -22.71 20.15 3.72
CA THR A 419 -23.47 19.08 3.07
C THR A 419 -23.36 19.17 1.54
N LEU A 420 -23.02 18.04 0.93
CA LEU A 420 -22.97 17.81 -0.51
C LEU A 420 -24.16 16.95 -0.93
N GLY A 421 -24.89 17.38 -1.95
CA GLY A 421 -25.94 16.58 -2.57
C GLY A 421 -25.38 15.51 -3.50
N ALA A 422 -26.30 14.80 -4.16
CA ALA A 422 -25.95 13.81 -5.18
C ALA A 422 -25.16 14.47 -6.32
N GLY A 423 -24.07 13.83 -6.74
CA GLY A 423 -23.19 14.35 -7.76
C GLY A 423 -22.61 13.25 -8.63
N GLN A 424 -22.09 13.66 -9.79
CA GLN A 424 -21.40 12.78 -10.72
C GLN A 424 -20.21 13.50 -11.36
N VAL A 425 -19.14 12.76 -11.61
CA VAL A 425 -17.95 13.24 -12.32
C VAL A 425 -17.53 12.22 -13.37
N ALA A 426 -17.12 12.74 -14.53
CA ALA A 426 -16.45 11.97 -15.56
C ALA A 426 -14.96 12.36 -15.56
N LEU A 427 -14.09 11.40 -15.25
CA LEU A 427 -12.65 11.64 -15.08
C LEU A 427 -11.87 10.84 -16.11
N GLN A 428 -10.63 11.24 -16.36
CA GLN A 428 -9.68 10.43 -17.12
C GLN A 428 -8.31 10.54 -16.47
N THR A 429 -7.64 9.41 -16.33
CA THR A 429 -6.28 9.30 -15.78
C THR A 429 -5.35 8.68 -16.79
N GLN A 430 -4.11 9.20 -16.88
CA GLN A 430 -3.04 8.65 -17.72
C GLN A 430 -1.68 8.97 -17.08
N GLY A 431 -0.84 7.95 -16.87
CA GLY A 431 0.43 8.12 -16.18
C GLY A 431 0.21 8.67 -14.78
N THR A 432 0.67 9.90 -14.54
CA THR A 432 0.49 10.64 -13.28
C THR A 432 -0.49 11.81 -13.40
N ALA A 433 -1.24 11.90 -14.50
CA ALA A 433 -2.20 12.97 -14.74
C ALA A 433 -3.65 12.49 -14.53
N LEU A 434 -4.50 13.40 -14.05
CA LEU A 434 -5.94 13.24 -13.91
C LEU A 434 -6.63 14.49 -14.46
N ARG A 435 -7.72 14.33 -15.19
CA ARG A 435 -8.54 15.46 -15.66
C ARG A 435 -10.03 15.17 -15.60
N LEU A 436 -10.82 16.21 -15.38
CA LEU A 436 -12.26 16.19 -15.58
C LEU A 436 -12.56 16.25 -17.09
N LEU A 437 -13.41 15.35 -17.57
CA LEU A 437 -13.78 15.25 -18.98
C LEU A 437 -14.93 16.18 -19.36
N GLU A 438 -15.87 16.38 -18.43
CA GLU A 438 -17.09 17.17 -18.62
C GLU A 438 -17.36 18.01 -17.36
N PRO A 439 -17.90 19.23 -17.48
CA PRO A 439 -18.25 20.04 -16.33
C PRO A 439 -19.15 19.30 -15.33
N ALA A 440 -18.81 19.35 -14.05
CA ALA A 440 -19.56 18.71 -12.99
C ALA A 440 -20.39 19.73 -12.21
N THR A 441 -21.57 19.32 -11.75
CA THR A 441 -22.48 20.17 -10.98
C THR A 441 -22.87 19.42 -9.72
N ILE A 442 -22.51 19.98 -8.56
CA ILE A 442 -22.64 19.34 -7.24
C ILE A 442 -23.52 20.26 -6.39
N PRO A 443 -24.71 19.83 -5.95
CA PRO A 443 -25.49 20.61 -4.99
C PRO A 443 -24.70 20.77 -3.69
N VAL A 444 -24.66 21.99 -3.16
CA VAL A 444 -23.95 22.32 -1.92
C VAL A 444 -24.86 23.21 -1.10
N LEU A 445 -25.23 22.76 0.11
CA LEU A 445 -26.27 23.40 0.93
C LEU A 445 -27.56 23.63 0.13
N ASP A 446 -28.02 24.87 0.00
CA ASP A 446 -29.18 25.29 -0.79
C ASP A 446 -28.82 25.85 -2.19
N GLY A 447 -27.53 25.80 -2.55
CA GLY A 447 -26.98 26.20 -3.84
C GLY A 447 -26.27 25.05 -4.56
N THR A 448 -25.33 25.40 -5.44
CA THR A 448 -24.66 24.47 -6.34
C THR A 448 -23.23 24.93 -6.64
N LEU A 449 -22.27 24.01 -6.53
CA LEU A 449 -20.91 24.16 -7.05
C LEU A 449 -20.84 23.59 -8.47
N ARG A 450 -20.52 24.43 -9.45
CA ARG A 450 -20.20 24.02 -10.81
C ARG A 450 -18.67 23.98 -10.98
N ILE A 451 -18.14 22.83 -11.36
CA ILE A 451 -16.74 22.62 -11.70
C ILE A 451 -16.65 22.62 -13.22
N ASP A 452 -16.09 23.69 -13.78
CA ASP A 452 -15.95 23.87 -15.22
C ASP A 452 -14.71 23.14 -15.75
N GLU A 453 -13.63 23.13 -14.96
CA GLU A 453 -12.37 22.52 -15.31
C GLU A 453 -11.65 22.05 -14.06
N PHE A 454 -11.10 20.84 -14.10
CA PHE A 454 -10.17 20.34 -13.10
C PHE A 454 -9.12 19.46 -13.77
N ALA A 455 -7.86 19.71 -13.48
CA ALA A 455 -6.76 18.84 -13.90
C ALA A 455 -5.68 18.79 -12.83
N MET A 456 -5.03 17.64 -12.70
CA MET A 456 -3.91 17.40 -11.80
C MET A 456 -2.82 16.67 -12.58
N GLN A 457 -1.56 17.01 -12.30
CA GLN A 457 -0.38 16.39 -12.88
C GLN A 457 0.57 15.96 -11.76
N ASP A 458 1.47 15.04 -12.08
CA ASP A 458 2.50 14.53 -11.17
C ASP A 458 1.93 13.98 -9.85
N ILE A 459 0.77 13.31 -9.93
CA ILE A 459 0.11 12.64 -8.79
C ILE A 459 1.08 11.67 -8.12
N GLY A 460 1.12 11.71 -6.79
CA GLY A 460 2.02 10.87 -5.98
C GLY A 460 3.43 11.45 -5.82
N THR A 461 3.72 12.64 -6.37
CA THR A 461 5.03 13.29 -6.24
C THR A 461 4.95 14.62 -5.47
N PRO A 462 6.06 15.12 -4.90
CA PRO A 462 6.15 16.47 -4.36
C PRO A 462 5.92 17.59 -5.39
N GLN A 463 6.11 17.29 -6.69
CA GLN A 463 5.95 18.25 -7.80
C GLN A 463 4.50 18.40 -8.28
N ARG A 464 3.56 17.68 -7.65
CA ARG A 464 2.13 17.71 -7.97
C ARG A 464 1.61 19.13 -8.18
N ALA A 465 0.97 19.34 -9.32
CA ALA A 465 0.31 20.57 -9.68
C ALA A 465 -1.16 20.31 -10.00
N TRP A 466 -2.05 21.26 -9.69
CA TRP A 466 -3.45 21.18 -10.08
C TRP A 466 -3.98 22.53 -10.56
N LEU A 467 -5.03 22.47 -11.37
CA LEU A 467 -5.80 23.64 -11.81
C LEU A 467 -7.28 23.38 -11.58
N PHE A 468 -8.02 24.45 -11.26
CA PHE A 468 -9.45 24.43 -11.01
C PHE A 468 -10.11 25.68 -11.58
N ARG A 469 -11.29 25.52 -12.20
CA ARG A 469 -12.19 26.62 -12.60
C ARG A 469 -13.62 26.23 -12.29
N GLY A 470 -14.43 27.20 -11.90
CA GLY A 470 -15.82 26.91 -11.60
C GLY A 470 -16.67 28.12 -11.30
N ALA A 471 -17.85 27.86 -10.73
CA ALA A 471 -18.75 28.87 -10.23
C ALA A 471 -19.59 28.29 -9.08
N VAL A 472 -20.02 29.16 -8.18
CA VAL A 472 -20.96 28.83 -7.11
C VAL A 472 -22.24 29.59 -7.40
N THR A 473 -23.36 28.86 -7.55
CA THR A 473 -24.68 29.49 -7.59
C THR A 473 -25.04 29.99 -6.20
N PRO A 474 -25.92 30.99 -6.07
CA PRO A 474 -26.24 31.59 -4.77
C PRO A 474 -26.54 30.56 -3.67
N ILE A 475 -25.67 30.50 -2.65
CA ILE A 475 -25.83 29.75 -1.40
C ILE A 475 -26.35 30.74 -0.34
N SER A 476 -27.38 30.38 0.43
CA SER A 476 -27.84 31.20 1.56
C SER A 476 -26.75 31.38 2.60
N MET A 477 -26.49 32.62 2.97
CA MET A 477 -25.55 32.93 4.06
C MET A 477 -26.11 32.48 5.41
N GLU A 478 -27.43 32.37 5.55
CA GLU A 478 -28.08 31.82 6.72
C GLU A 478 -27.79 30.31 6.84
N ALA A 479 -27.90 29.56 5.73
CA ALA A 479 -27.55 28.14 5.69
C ALA A 479 -26.06 27.92 5.97
N PHE A 480 -25.19 28.68 5.31
CA PHE A 480 -23.74 28.60 5.50
C PHE A 480 -23.33 28.96 6.94
N SER A 481 -23.81 30.08 7.48
CA SER A 481 -23.46 30.53 8.84
C SER A 481 -23.94 29.56 9.91
N THR A 482 -25.13 28.97 9.75
CA THR A 482 -25.64 27.94 10.67
C THR A 482 -24.69 26.75 10.75
N VAL A 483 -24.26 26.25 9.59
CA VAL A 483 -23.35 25.11 9.47
C VAL A 483 -21.97 25.41 10.04
N MET A 484 -21.47 26.63 9.84
CA MET A 484 -20.16 27.06 10.33
C MET A 484 -20.17 27.50 11.81
N GLY A 485 -21.32 27.51 12.48
CA GLY A 485 -21.47 28.01 13.85
C GLY A 485 -21.26 29.52 13.99
N TRP A 486 -21.51 30.28 12.91
CA TRP A 486 -21.39 31.74 12.86
C TRP A 486 -22.73 32.41 13.21
N PRO A 487 -22.75 33.70 13.59
CA PRO A 487 -23.99 34.47 13.67
C PRO A 487 -24.77 34.36 12.36
N LEU A 488 -26.10 34.32 12.44
CA LEU A 488 -26.95 34.22 11.25
C LEU A 488 -26.68 35.40 10.32
N LEU A 489 -26.02 35.11 9.20
CA LEU A 489 -25.68 36.10 8.18
C LEU A 489 -26.79 36.15 7.14
N ALA A 490 -27.29 37.36 6.83
CA ALA A 490 -28.29 37.55 5.80
C ALA A 490 -27.67 37.60 4.39
N GLY A 491 -28.41 37.14 3.38
CA GLY A 491 -28.04 37.30 1.98
C GLY A 491 -27.56 35.99 1.33
N LYS A 492 -26.84 36.10 0.22
CA LYS A 492 -26.39 34.94 -0.55
C LYS A 492 -24.92 35.09 -0.92
N LEU A 493 -24.22 33.97 -1.06
CA LEU A 493 -22.88 33.87 -1.64
C LEU A 493 -22.99 33.25 -3.03
N ALA A 494 -22.67 34.02 -4.06
CA ALA A 494 -22.62 33.55 -5.44
C ALA A 494 -21.37 34.13 -6.12
N GLY A 495 -20.78 33.42 -7.07
CA GLY A 495 -19.60 33.93 -7.73
C GLY A 495 -19.02 33.02 -8.80
N ARG A 496 -18.23 33.61 -9.69
CA ARG A 496 -17.37 32.86 -10.62
C ARG A 496 -16.00 32.69 -10.00
N ILE A 497 -15.50 31.46 -10.00
CA ILE A 497 -14.16 31.13 -9.56
C ILE A 497 -13.29 31.12 -10.82
N PRO A 498 -12.40 32.12 -11.01
CA PRO A 498 -11.47 32.12 -12.12
C PRO A 498 -10.48 30.96 -11.98
N GLN A 499 -9.48 30.89 -12.86
CA GLN A 499 -8.50 29.82 -12.78
C GLN A 499 -7.70 29.92 -11.48
N VAL A 500 -7.81 28.89 -10.65
CA VAL A 500 -6.98 28.68 -9.46
C VAL A 500 -5.98 27.58 -9.80
N THR A 501 -4.71 27.83 -9.57
CA THR A 501 -3.62 26.88 -9.81
C THR A 501 -2.88 26.62 -8.51
N TYR A 502 -2.41 25.40 -8.32
CA TYR A 502 -1.42 25.06 -7.31
C TYR A 502 -0.19 24.48 -7.99
N LYS A 503 0.96 25.08 -7.70
CA LYS A 503 2.24 24.63 -8.22
C LYS A 503 3.36 25.10 -7.29
N ASP A 504 4.39 24.27 -7.11
CA ASP A 504 5.59 24.62 -6.33
C ASP A 504 5.27 25.12 -4.91
N GLY A 505 4.23 24.55 -4.28
CA GLY A 505 3.80 24.91 -2.93
C GLY A 505 2.98 26.19 -2.80
N ALA A 506 2.58 26.83 -3.91
CA ALA A 506 1.75 28.03 -3.91
C ALA A 506 0.43 27.81 -4.64
N VAL A 507 -0.66 28.32 -4.06
CA VAL A 507 -1.96 28.49 -4.72
C VAL A 507 -2.02 29.91 -5.27
N THR A 508 -2.32 30.06 -6.55
CA THR A 508 -2.46 31.36 -7.22
C THR A 508 -3.77 31.42 -7.99
N MET A 509 -4.33 32.62 -8.11
CA MET A 509 -5.57 32.86 -8.85
C MET A 509 -5.34 33.83 -10.01
N ASP A 510 -5.60 33.38 -11.23
CA ASP A 510 -5.45 34.18 -12.45
C ASP A 510 -6.75 34.93 -12.75
N GLY A 511 -6.91 36.09 -12.13
CA GLY A 511 -8.06 36.98 -12.32
C GLY A 511 -8.62 37.48 -11.00
N THR A 512 -9.90 37.85 -11.00
CA THR A 512 -10.61 38.31 -9.81
C THR A 512 -11.73 37.34 -9.44
N LEU A 513 -11.84 37.04 -8.15
CA LEU A 513 -12.98 36.33 -7.57
C LEU A 513 -14.03 37.38 -7.21
N GLN A 514 -15.16 37.37 -7.91
CA GLN A 514 -16.29 38.24 -7.59
C GLN A 514 -17.32 37.45 -6.80
N MET A 515 -17.76 38.02 -5.68
CA MET A 515 -18.80 37.48 -4.81
C MET A 515 -19.86 38.54 -4.57
N ASP A 516 -21.13 38.17 -4.70
CA ASP A 516 -22.23 39.03 -4.24
C ASP A 516 -22.49 38.69 -2.77
N VAL A 517 -22.53 39.68 -1.86
CA VAL A 517 -22.77 39.50 -0.42
C VAL A 517 -23.49 40.73 0.13
N PHE A 518 -24.47 40.57 1.03
CA PHE A 518 -25.23 41.69 1.64
C PHE A 518 -25.75 42.73 0.62
N ASN A 519 -26.29 42.27 -0.52
CA ASN A 519 -26.75 43.11 -1.64
C ASN A 519 -25.69 44.02 -2.30
N GLY A 520 -24.41 43.85 -1.97
CA GLY A 520 -23.28 44.49 -2.66
C GLY A 520 -22.36 43.45 -3.31
N THR A 521 -21.24 43.93 -3.86
CA THR A 521 -20.24 43.11 -4.53
C THR A 521 -18.90 43.19 -3.80
N VAL A 522 -18.26 42.03 -3.60
CA VAL A 522 -16.89 41.91 -3.11
C VAL A 522 -16.04 41.29 -4.20
N THR A 523 -14.97 41.98 -4.60
CA THR A 523 -14.02 41.50 -5.62
C THR A 523 -12.67 41.25 -4.96
N VAL A 524 -12.15 40.04 -5.08
CA VAL A 524 -10.84 39.66 -4.56
C VAL A 524 -9.89 39.44 -5.72
N GLY A 525 -8.84 40.25 -5.81
CA GLY A 525 -7.77 40.14 -6.80
C GLY A 525 -6.44 39.75 -6.16
N ASN A 526 -5.45 39.43 -7.00
CA ASN A 526 -4.07 39.15 -6.59
C ASN A 526 -3.95 38.09 -5.46
N LEU A 527 -4.88 37.13 -5.44
CA LEU A 527 -4.90 36.09 -4.41
C LEU A 527 -3.76 35.11 -4.63
N ARG A 528 -2.91 35.00 -3.62
CA ARG A 528 -1.81 34.05 -3.56
C ARG A 528 -1.69 33.50 -2.14
N LEU A 529 -1.66 32.18 -2.02
CA LEU A 529 -1.48 31.48 -0.76
C LEU A 529 -0.24 30.58 -0.89
N GLU A 530 0.80 30.93 -0.17
CA GLU A 530 2.05 30.18 -0.14
C GLU A 530 2.05 29.19 1.02
N GLN A 531 2.57 27.99 0.75
CA GLN A 531 2.79 26.94 1.73
C GLN A 531 1.52 26.57 2.54
N PRO A 532 0.38 26.25 1.90
CA PRO A 532 -0.91 26.05 2.59
C PRO A 532 -0.91 24.89 3.60
N MET A 533 0.03 23.96 3.47
CA MET A 533 0.14 22.75 4.30
C MET A 533 1.22 22.88 5.40
N THR A 534 1.86 24.05 5.56
CA THR A 534 2.86 24.27 6.63
C THR A 534 2.21 24.91 7.85
N LEU A 535 2.96 24.98 8.96
CA LEU A 535 2.50 25.63 10.19
C LEU A 535 2.38 27.16 10.08
N VAL A 536 2.91 27.76 9.01
CA VAL A 536 2.96 29.23 8.86
C VAL A 536 2.60 29.61 7.42
N PRO A 537 1.34 29.36 6.98
CA PRO A 537 0.90 29.75 5.65
C PRO A 537 0.91 31.27 5.49
N GLN A 538 1.19 31.74 4.27
CA GLN A 538 1.18 33.17 3.94
C GLN A 538 0.16 33.45 2.84
N LEU A 539 -0.79 34.35 3.10
CA LEU A 539 -1.80 34.77 2.12
C LEU A 539 -1.62 36.23 1.77
N THR A 540 -1.65 36.54 0.47
CA THR A 540 -1.78 37.91 -0.03
C THR A 540 -3.01 38.06 -0.90
N ALA A 541 -3.67 39.22 -0.82
CA ALA A 541 -4.83 39.55 -1.65
C ALA A 541 -5.10 41.06 -1.68
N ASP A 542 -5.88 41.48 -2.67
CA ASP A 542 -6.54 42.78 -2.71
C ASP A 542 -8.05 42.57 -2.72
N ILE A 543 -8.78 43.29 -1.88
CA ILE A 543 -10.23 43.16 -1.74
C ILE A 543 -10.87 44.51 -2.02
N ASP A 544 -11.77 44.57 -2.98
CA ASP A 544 -12.61 45.73 -3.26
C ASP A 544 -14.06 45.41 -2.89
N ILE A 545 -14.72 46.37 -2.25
CA ILE A 545 -16.08 46.24 -1.73
C ILE A 545 -16.91 47.36 -2.32
N ASP A 546 -18.05 47.01 -2.91
CA ASP A 546 -18.91 47.95 -3.59
C ASP A 546 -20.36 47.81 -3.12
N HIS A 547 -20.91 48.92 -2.62
CA HIS A 547 -22.33 49.10 -2.26
C HIS A 547 -22.91 48.03 -1.32
N ILE A 548 -22.17 47.63 -0.27
CA ILE A 548 -22.69 46.73 0.77
C ILE A 548 -23.79 47.43 1.56
N ASP A 549 -24.92 46.74 1.75
CA ASP A 549 -26.01 47.20 2.61
C ASP A 549 -25.57 47.15 4.09
N MET A 550 -25.44 48.34 4.71
CA MET A 550 -24.98 48.42 6.09
C MET A 550 -26.01 47.91 7.11
N GLU A 551 -27.31 47.94 6.79
CA GLU A 551 -28.34 47.47 7.71
C GLU A 551 -28.28 45.94 7.80
N ALA A 552 -28.12 45.28 6.66
CA ALA A 552 -27.87 43.84 6.57
C ALA A 552 -26.56 43.45 7.27
N LEU A 553 -25.46 44.17 7.00
CA LEU A 553 -24.16 43.90 7.60
C LEU A 553 -24.16 44.07 9.13
N THR A 554 -24.65 45.21 9.64
CA THR A 554 -24.58 45.53 11.07
C THR A 554 -25.61 44.77 11.91
N GLY A 555 -26.76 44.41 11.32
CA GLY A 555 -27.74 43.53 11.92
C GLY A 555 -27.18 42.13 12.19
N ALA A 556 -26.40 41.56 11.25
CA ALA A 556 -25.85 40.21 11.35
C ALA A 556 -24.89 40.02 12.55
N PHE A 557 -24.27 41.10 13.03
CA PHE A 557 -23.30 41.07 14.14
C PHE A 557 -23.80 41.72 15.43
N SER A 558 -25.12 41.90 15.58
CA SER A 558 -25.72 42.58 16.75
C SER A 558 -25.09 43.95 17.06
N PHE A 559 -24.50 44.62 16.05
CA PHE A 559 -23.75 45.86 16.23
C PHE A 559 -24.69 47.07 16.48
N GLY A 560 -26.00 46.88 16.27
CA GLY A 560 -26.99 47.94 16.15
C GLY A 560 -27.31 48.19 14.68
N THR A 561 -28.32 49.00 14.40
CA THR A 561 -28.73 49.32 13.02
C THR A 561 -27.94 50.51 12.49
N ILE A 562 -27.35 50.37 11.30
CA ILE A 562 -26.81 51.46 10.47
C ILE A 562 -27.43 51.32 9.08
N LYS A 563 -28.26 52.27 8.66
CA LYS A 563 -28.85 52.34 7.32
C LYS A 563 -27.97 53.18 6.41
N GLY A 564 -27.74 52.72 5.20
CA GLY A 564 -26.83 53.32 4.23
C GLY A 564 -26.10 52.24 3.43
N GLN A 565 -25.23 52.66 2.52
CA GLN A 565 -24.32 51.77 1.81
C GLN A 565 -22.87 51.99 2.23
N LEU A 566 -22.05 50.94 2.07
CA LEU A 566 -20.62 50.95 2.34
C LEU A 566 -19.85 50.45 1.12
N SER A 567 -18.93 51.28 0.64
CA SER A 567 -17.92 50.88 -0.35
C SER A 567 -16.52 51.06 0.22
N GLY A 568 -15.54 50.38 -0.32
CA GLY A 568 -14.18 50.45 0.18
C GLY A 568 -13.23 49.44 -0.41
N SER A 569 -12.05 49.34 0.18
CA SER A 569 -11.05 48.35 -0.18
C SER A 569 -10.18 47.93 1.00
N VAL A 570 -9.55 46.76 0.88
CA VAL A 570 -8.43 46.27 1.67
C VAL A 570 -7.35 45.86 0.69
N HIS A 571 -6.35 46.70 0.51
CA HIS A 571 -5.24 46.46 -0.42
C HIS A 571 -3.97 46.08 0.33
N ASP A 572 -3.04 45.42 -0.37
CA ASP A 572 -1.77 44.94 0.17
C ASP A 572 -1.97 44.04 1.42
N LEU A 573 -3.05 43.24 1.42
CA LEU A 573 -3.32 42.32 2.53
C LEU A 573 -2.20 41.28 2.58
N LEU A 574 -1.59 41.14 3.75
CA LEU A 574 -0.67 40.07 4.08
C LEU A 574 -1.15 39.40 5.36
N LEU A 575 -1.52 38.13 5.26
CA LEU A 575 -1.74 37.25 6.40
C LEU A 575 -0.56 36.31 6.56
N GLN A 576 -0.16 36.09 7.80
CA GLN A 576 0.79 35.05 8.18
C GLN A 576 0.18 34.25 9.33
N ASP A 577 0.17 32.92 9.23
CA ASP A 577 -0.52 32.05 10.20
C ASP A 577 -1.99 32.48 10.40
N TRP A 578 -2.65 32.84 9.30
CA TRP A 578 -4.03 33.36 9.27
C TRP A 578 -4.28 34.65 10.09
N GLN A 579 -3.21 35.33 10.51
CA GLN A 579 -3.27 36.60 11.22
C GLN A 579 -2.79 37.74 10.31
N PRO A 580 -3.48 38.89 10.27
CA PRO A 580 -3.08 40.02 9.45
C PRO A 580 -1.80 40.68 9.98
N VAL A 581 -0.82 40.84 9.09
CA VAL A 581 0.48 41.47 9.36
C VAL A 581 0.51 42.90 8.82
N SER A 582 -0.03 43.09 7.61
CA SER A 582 -0.18 44.40 6.97
C SER A 582 -1.37 44.45 6.03
N PHE A 583 -1.92 45.65 5.85
CA PHE A 583 -2.89 46.01 4.81
C PHE A 583 -3.14 47.53 4.83
N VAL A 584 -3.81 48.03 3.80
CA VAL A 584 -4.43 49.35 3.77
C VAL A 584 -5.92 49.19 3.54
N ALA A 585 -6.72 49.42 4.58
CA ALA A 585 -8.17 49.34 4.52
C ALA A 585 -8.79 50.75 4.48
N ARG A 586 -9.75 50.97 3.60
CA ARG A 586 -10.55 52.20 3.50
C ARG A 586 -11.99 51.83 3.29
N PHE A 587 -12.88 52.27 4.17
CA PHE A 587 -14.32 52.07 4.01
C PHE A 587 -15.02 53.40 4.17
N ALA A 588 -15.99 53.69 3.32
CA ALA A 588 -16.78 54.90 3.40
C ALA A 588 -18.15 54.72 2.77
N THR A 589 -19.08 55.59 3.15
CA THR A 589 -20.31 55.78 2.38
C THR A 589 -19.95 56.23 0.96
N PRO A 590 -20.46 55.55 -0.09
CA PRO A 590 -20.22 55.94 -1.47
C PRO A 590 -20.75 57.34 -1.77
N VAL A 591 -20.18 58.00 -2.79
CA VAL A 591 -20.54 59.39 -3.12
C VAL A 591 -21.95 59.48 -3.72
N ASP A 592 -22.39 58.40 -4.35
CA ASP A 592 -23.66 58.20 -5.06
C ASP A 592 -24.67 57.36 -4.25
N ASP A 593 -24.58 57.42 -2.91
CA ASP A 593 -25.53 56.75 -2.02
C ASP A 593 -26.76 57.62 -1.71
N ASP A 594 -27.86 57.38 -2.42
CA ASP A 594 -29.17 58.04 -2.22
C ASP A 594 -30.03 57.40 -1.12
N SER A 595 -29.53 56.37 -0.42
CA SER A 595 -30.28 55.66 0.60
C SER A 595 -30.44 56.45 1.91
N SER A 596 -31.31 55.98 2.80
CA SER A 596 -31.54 56.66 4.09
C SER A 596 -30.36 56.46 5.03
N HIS A 597 -29.62 57.51 5.36
CA HIS A 597 -28.52 57.47 6.34
C HIS A 597 -29.00 57.65 7.78
N ARG A 598 -29.16 56.53 8.50
CA ARG A 598 -29.57 56.52 9.91
C ARG A 598 -28.72 55.58 10.74
N ILE A 599 -28.43 55.95 11.98
CA ILE A 599 -27.65 55.16 12.91
C ILE A 599 -28.35 55.06 14.26
N SER A 600 -28.46 53.84 14.79
CA SER A 600 -29.06 53.57 16.11
C SER A 600 -28.12 53.97 17.25
N GLN A 601 -28.68 54.22 18.44
CA GLN A 601 -27.87 54.47 19.63
C GLN A 601 -26.89 53.33 19.95
N LYS A 602 -27.33 52.08 19.83
CA LYS A 602 -26.46 50.91 20.04
C LYS A 602 -25.25 50.92 19.10
N ALA A 603 -25.47 51.26 17.83
CA ALA A 603 -24.38 51.37 16.86
C ALA A 603 -23.42 52.51 17.19
N ILE A 604 -23.92 53.65 17.67
CA ILE A 604 -23.08 54.77 18.15
C ILE A 604 -22.21 54.32 19.33
N ASP A 605 -22.81 53.69 20.34
CA ASP A 605 -22.10 53.22 21.54
C ASP A 605 -21.00 52.20 21.17
N ASN A 606 -21.32 51.27 20.27
CA ASN A 606 -20.36 50.29 19.74
C ASN A 606 -19.24 50.97 18.94
N LEU A 607 -19.54 51.92 18.05
CA LEU A 607 -18.53 52.70 17.30
C LEU A 607 -17.61 53.49 18.23
N SER A 608 -18.15 54.14 19.26
CA SER A 608 -17.38 54.87 20.26
C SER A 608 -16.43 53.96 21.05
N SER A 609 -16.87 52.74 21.37
CA SER A 609 -16.06 51.74 22.07
C SER A 609 -14.84 51.25 21.27
N LEU A 610 -14.96 51.15 19.94
CA LEU A 610 -13.88 50.68 19.05
C LEU A 610 -12.64 51.58 19.13
N GLY A 611 -12.83 52.90 19.09
CA GLY A 611 -11.72 53.86 19.06
C GLY A 611 -11.20 54.31 20.43
N GLY A 612 -11.76 53.81 21.54
CA GLY A 612 -11.47 54.36 22.88
C GLY A 612 -11.94 55.81 22.98
N MET A 613 -13.01 56.12 22.25
CA MET A 613 -13.46 57.46 21.93
C MET A 613 -14.63 57.81 22.83
N SER A 614 -14.40 58.65 23.82
CA SER A 614 -15.46 59.28 24.58
C SER A 614 -15.98 60.50 23.81
N GLY A 615 -17.01 60.29 22.99
CA GLY A 615 -17.90 61.39 22.61
C GLY A 615 -18.72 61.78 23.83
N ALA A 616 -18.75 63.06 24.20
CA ALA A 616 -19.60 63.56 25.28
C ALA A 616 -21.08 63.50 24.87
N LEU A 617 -21.66 62.30 24.89
CA LEU A 617 -23.08 62.08 24.67
C LEU A 617 -23.84 62.54 25.92
N SER A 618 -24.65 63.59 25.74
CA SER A 618 -25.61 64.05 26.73
C SER A 618 -26.56 62.90 27.10
N ARG A 619 -26.47 62.41 28.35
CA ARG A 619 -27.40 61.40 28.91
C ARG A 619 -28.88 61.79 28.81
N SER A 620 -29.17 63.09 28.65
CA SER A 620 -30.52 63.62 28.47
C SER A 620 -31.07 63.43 27.05
N PHE A 621 -30.20 63.29 26.05
CA PHE A 621 -30.58 63.14 24.63
C PHE A 621 -31.01 61.68 24.29
N MET A 622 -30.54 60.71 25.09
CA MET A 622 -30.75 59.26 24.88
C MET A 622 -32.14 58.73 25.28
N ARG A 623 -33.04 59.57 25.81
CA ARG A 623 -34.41 59.15 26.19
C ARG A 623 -35.49 59.51 25.16
N VAL A 624 -35.14 60.30 24.13
CA VAL A 624 -36.12 60.92 23.22
C VAL A 624 -36.01 60.39 21.79
N PHE A 625 -34.86 59.83 21.39
CA PHE A 625 -34.61 59.41 20.01
C PHE A 625 -33.84 58.09 19.95
N ASP A 626 -34.34 57.14 19.15
CA ASP A 626 -33.74 55.81 18.96
C ASP A 626 -32.74 55.76 17.78
N GLU A 627 -32.89 56.68 16.81
CA GLU A 627 -32.06 56.76 15.59
C GLU A 627 -31.64 58.22 15.30
N PHE A 628 -30.45 58.38 14.70
CA PHE A 628 -29.83 59.66 14.35
C PHE A 628 -29.48 59.71 12.86
N THR A 629 -29.62 60.86 12.22
CA THR A 629 -29.22 61.05 10.81
C THR A 629 -27.74 61.40 10.68
N TYR A 630 -27.05 60.80 9.72
CA TYR A 630 -25.67 61.13 9.35
C TYR A 630 -25.58 61.47 7.85
N GLU A 631 -24.50 62.12 7.42
CA GLU A 631 -24.22 62.47 6.02
C GLU A 631 -23.20 61.50 5.42
N ARG A 632 -22.10 61.25 6.14
CA ARG A 632 -21.03 60.35 5.71
C ARG A 632 -20.49 59.56 6.88
N LEU A 633 -20.21 58.29 6.63
CA LEU A 633 -19.51 57.39 7.53
C LEU A 633 -18.26 56.87 6.82
N GLY A 634 -17.16 56.68 7.56
CA GLY A 634 -15.98 56.05 6.99
C GLY A 634 -14.81 55.96 7.93
N ILE A 635 -13.96 54.98 7.66
CA ILE A 635 -12.81 54.61 8.49
C ILE A 635 -11.68 54.13 7.58
N THR A 636 -10.47 54.56 7.89
CA THR A 636 -9.24 54.10 7.24
C THR A 636 -8.34 53.45 8.29
N CYS A 637 -7.73 52.32 7.92
CA CYS A 637 -6.75 51.62 8.74
C CYS A 637 -5.56 51.17 7.90
N GLN A 638 -4.39 51.75 8.13
CA GLN A 638 -3.13 51.21 7.59
C GLN A 638 -2.42 50.42 8.68
N LEU A 639 -2.44 49.09 8.55
CA LEU A 639 -1.82 48.17 9.50
C LEU A 639 -0.34 47.98 9.17
N GLN A 640 0.53 48.30 10.12
CA GLN A 640 1.95 47.98 10.08
C GLN A 640 2.45 47.66 11.49
N HIS A 641 3.17 46.53 11.66
CA HIS A 641 3.77 46.15 12.94
C HIS A 641 2.78 46.12 14.12
N ASN A 642 1.59 45.52 13.93
CA ASN A 642 0.52 45.46 14.95
C ASN A 642 -0.02 46.84 15.41
N VAL A 643 0.24 47.90 14.64
CA VAL A 643 -0.34 49.24 14.85
C VAL A 643 -1.13 49.62 13.62
N CYS A 644 -2.40 49.93 13.82
CA CYS A 644 -3.23 50.52 12.81
C CYS A 644 -3.15 52.06 12.89
N LEU A 645 -2.79 52.68 11.77
CA LEU A 645 -2.90 54.12 11.56
C LEU A 645 -4.33 54.45 11.14
N MET A 646 -5.08 55.07 12.05
CA MET A 646 -6.50 55.35 11.88
C MET A 646 -6.73 56.74 11.27
N ASP A 647 -7.70 56.83 10.36
CA ASP A 647 -8.28 58.09 9.86
C ASP A 647 -9.78 57.92 9.56
N GLY A 648 -10.46 59.00 9.19
CA GLY A 648 -11.90 59.04 8.96
C GLY A 648 -12.28 59.51 7.55
N VAL A 649 -13.52 59.97 7.39
CA VAL A 649 -14.00 60.56 6.12
C VAL A 649 -13.38 61.92 5.82
N GLU A 650 -13.11 62.71 6.86
CA GLU A 650 -12.46 64.02 6.75
C GLU A 650 -11.86 64.46 8.10
N PRO A 651 -10.89 65.40 8.12
CA PRO A 651 -10.36 65.98 9.35
C PRO A 651 -11.42 66.74 10.15
N ALA A 652 -11.43 66.59 11.48
CA ALA A 652 -12.35 67.33 12.34
C ALA A 652 -11.82 68.74 12.68
N GLU A 653 -12.71 69.73 12.69
CA GLU A 653 -12.36 71.14 12.96
C GLU A 653 -11.72 71.33 14.34
N GLU A 654 -12.17 70.57 15.34
CA GLU A 654 -11.68 70.59 16.73
C GLU A 654 -10.47 69.68 16.95
N GLY A 655 -9.90 69.13 15.87
CA GLY A 655 -8.80 68.16 15.91
C GLY A 655 -9.29 66.70 15.96
N GLY A 656 -8.57 65.81 15.29
CA GLY A 656 -8.98 64.43 15.05
C GLY A 656 -9.52 64.21 13.64
N TYR A 657 -10.41 63.24 13.46
CA TYR A 657 -11.06 62.89 12.20
C TYR A 657 -12.50 62.45 12.43
N TYR A 658 -13.41 62.75 11.51
CA TYR A 658 -14.79 62.28 11.59
C TYR A 658 -14.88 60.83 11.13
N ILE A 659 -15.39 59.95 11.99
CA ILE A 659 -15.83 58.60 11.60
C ILE A 659 -17.27 58.64 11.12
N VAL A 660 -18.10 59.42 11.80
CA VAL A 660 -19.49 59.72 11.40
C VAL A 660 -19.67 61.22 11.43
N LYS A 661 -20.03 61.79 10.29
CA LYS A 661 -20.38 63.21 10.13
C LYS A 661 -21.90 63.35 10.13
N GLY A 662 -22.43 64.18 11.03
CA GLY A 662 -23.86 64.37 11.22
C GLY A 662 -24.53 65.06 10.04
N GLY A 663 -25.74 64.61 9.71
CA GLY A 663 -26.52 65.14 8.59
C GLY A 663 -27.14 66.52 8.87
N TRP A 664 -27.89 67.01 7.88
CA TRP A 664 -28.61 68.29 7.99
C TRP A 664 -29.89 68.20 8.86
N GLY A 665 -30.45 66.99 9.05
CA GLY A 665 -31.64 66.75 9.87
C GLY A 665 -31.37 66.64 11.38
N LEU A 666 -32.41 66.80 12.21
CA LEU A 666 -32.37 66.51 13.65
C LEU A 666 -33.21 65.26 13.95
N PRO A 667 -32.75 64.35 14.83
CA PRO A 667 -31.49 64.38 15.57
C PRO A 667 -30.27 63.94 14.71
N ARG A 668 -29.12 64.61 14.87
CA ARG A 668 -27.83 64.27 14.22
C ARG A 668 -26.74 63.99 15.25
N ILE A 669 -25.73 63.23 14.85
CA ILE A 669 -24.58 62.89 15.69
C ILE A 669 -23.27 63.01 14.91
N ASN A 670 -22.23 63.54 15.57
CA ASN A 670 -20.86 63.51 15.09
C ASN A 670 -20.06 62.52 15.96
N ILE A 671 -19.31 61.63 15.33
CA ILE A 671 -18.39 60.72 16.01
C ILE A 671 -16.97 61.07 15.55
N ILE A 672 -16.16 61.62 16.45
CA ILE A 672 -14.79 62.10 16.17
C ILE A 672 -13.77 61.18 16.84
N GLY A 673 -12.84 60.66 16.04
CA GLY A 673 -11.68 59.91 16.53
C GLY A 673 -10.48 60.82 16.78
N HIS A 674 -9.87 60.72 17.97
CA HIS A 674 -8.67 61.48 18.32
C HIS A 674 -7.39 60.63 18.26
N SER A 675 -7.52 59.32 18.45
CA SER A 675 -6.38 58.38 18.39
C SER A 675 -6.10 57.98 16.95
N ARG A 676 -4.95 58.42 16.40
CA ARG A 676 -4.46 58.03 15.07
C ARG A 676 -3.62 56.75 15.07
N ARG A 677 -3.18 56.26 16.24
CA ARG A 677 -2.39 55.03 16.38
C ARG A 677 -3.09 54.12 17.38
N VAL A 678 -3.54 52.96 16.93
CA VAL A 678 -4.25 51.99 17.77
C VAL A 678 -3.59 50.62 17.60
N HIS A 679 -3.37 49.91 18.71
CA HIS A 679 -2.88 48.54 18.62
C HIS A 679 -3.93 47.65 17.97
N TRP A 680 -3.53 46.88 16.96
CA TRP A 680 -4.46 46.09 16.16
C TRP A 680 -5.14 44.99 16.99
N SER A 681 -4.35 44.28 17.80
CA SER A 681 -4.87 43.34 18.81
C SER A 681 -5.96 43.94 19.72
N GLU A 682 -5.75 45.15 20.22
CA GLU A 682 -6.72 45.87 21.05
C GLU A 682 -7.99 46.26 20.25
N LEU A 683 -7.83 46.74 19.01
CA LEU A 683 -8.95 47.05 18.13
C LEU A 683 -9.81 45.81 17.86
N LEU A 684 -9.17 44.66 17.57
CA LEU A 684 -9.86 43.40 17.35
C LEU A 684 -10.60 42.91 18.59
N GLU A 685 -10.00 43.02 19.78
CA GLU A 685 -10.64 42.65 21.04
C GLU A 685 -11.88 43.50 21.30
N ARG A 686 -11.79 44.81 21.07
CA ARG A 686 -12.92 45.74 21.17
C ARG A 686 -14.02 45.40 20.15
N LEU A 687 -13.65 45.09 18.91
CA LEU A 687 -14.60 44.67 17.87
C LEU A 687 -15.32 43.38 18.24
N LYS A 688 -14.59 42.37 18.74
CA LYS A 688 -15.18 41.12 19.23
C LYS A 688 -16.16 41.36 20.39
N ASN A 689 -15.85 42.29 21.28
CA ASN A 689 -16.73 42.62 22.40
C ASN A 689 -17.98 43.38 21.94
N ALA A 690 -17.84 44.31 20.99
CA ALA A 690 -18.95 45.06 20.41
C ALA A 690 -19.97 44.15 19.68
N THR A 691 -19.49 43.08 19.03
CA THR A 691 -20.34 42.13 18.29
C THR A 691 -20.94 41.02 19.16
N ARG A 692 -20.39 40.76 20.35
CA ARG A 692 -20.90 39.75 21.30
C ARG A 692 -21.89 40.28 22.33
N SER A 693 -22.03 41.61 22.46
CA SER A 693 -22.92 42.17 23.48
C SER A 693 -24.40 42.00 23.10
N GLU A 694 -25.04 40.99 23.70
CA GLU A 694 -26.45 41.08 24.02
C GLU A 694 -26.63 42.30 24.93
N GLY A 695 -27.58 43.18 24.59
CA GLY A 695 -27.79 44.43 25.30
C GLY A 695 -28.02 44.22 26.81
N PRO A 696 -27.88 45.27 27.64
CA PRO A 696 -27.98 45.13 29.09
C PRO A 696 -29.33 44.52 29.49
N VAL A 697 -29.29 43.43 30.26
CA VAL A 697 -30.46 42.92 30.98
C VAL A 697 -30.81 43.95 32.05
N VAL A 698 -31.88 44.69 31.82
CA VAL A 698 -32.47 45.58 32.82
C VAL A 698 -33.12 44.70 33.89
N GLN A 699 -32.58 44.70 35.10
CA GLN A 699 -33.30 44.31 36.31
C GLN A 699 -34.12 45.47 36.86
#